data_AF-A0A524F7J1-F1
#
_entry.id   AF-A0A524F7J1-F1
#
_cell.length_a   1.000
_cell.length_b   1.000
_cell.length_c   1.000
_cell.angle_alpha   90.00
_cell.angle_beta   90.00
_cell.angle_gamma   90.00
#
_symmetry.space_group_name_H-M   'P 1'
#
loop_
_entity.id
_entity.type
_entity.pdbx_description
1 polymer ?
#
loop_
_entity_poly.entity_id
_entity_poly.type
_entity_poly.pdbx_seq_one_letter_code
_entity_poly.pdbx_strand_id
1 'polypeptide(L)'
;MLSNMQKGVSMKYIDWLKYNDLEFRNDQLFFGEQQLSSLGKTYGTPLFVINETTVRKRYEELSSALNNVYSDTQIHYAVKANNNLTLLALLNDLGAHFDVVSSGEIFLCKAAGISPSKIMQTSNNWTDEELEYAVQNEVSINLDAPSQIARLKKICNSNNGKIPIISFRVNPIFGAGHHIHTITAGEHVKFGIMEDEVVDVYNQAMDAGFTSFGIHTHIGSGILNIEDFDKAVEKYFNIISKIISELDIKFKFIDFGGGLGIPYKPDQNPLSIQDYANKIKIYYDKCAKRTNLGNPQWIFEPGRFIVAESCVIVSKINTIKERKSKIFVGCDTGFNTLIRPAFYGSYHHVIPTRQVNTNFSKPIDIVGQICESGDVIARDRQFSNVREGDFLCILDAGAYGYAMSSDYNARPRAMELWISEIKSPEIIRTRGTLMDLLSHQVKPSMDSKLSRVIPFIKMHGIGNDYIYLDYLKYSYPEIDYQLLAQRISHRKYGIGGDGLVLILPGSTGTIRMRMFNADGSEAEMCGNAIRCVGGYCFQKGYIKSKIFLIETKAGPKQIIIENENLVKVNMGKPNLNGLEIPTTINRIPIIDEPMEIEGFSGAFTAISMGNPHAIYFVNNLSNLDLEWIGPKLENHPYFPERINSEFVEIVSKKEVNFRVWERGSGETWACGTGASAALVAGVLKGLLENKVLFHLKGGDLLLETNKDLTEVWKTGPWELVGEGIFNLNN
;
A
#
# COMPACT_ATOMS: atom_id res chain seq x y z
N MET A 1 -49.66 7.82 3.21
CA MET A 1 -50.14 9.19 2.89
C MET A 1 -48.97 10.10 2.54
N LEU A 2 -48.23 9.79 1.47
CA LEU A 2 -47.32 10.74 0.80
C LEU A 2 -47.34 10.38 -0.69
N SER A 3 -48.49 10.59 -1.31
CA SER A 3 -48.69 10.51 -2.75
C SER A 3 -49.51 11.73 -3.15
N ASN A 4 -48.82 12.78 -3.60
CA ASN A 4 -49.28 13.95 -4.37
C ASN A 4 -48.54 15.22 -3.91
N MET A 5 -47.53 15.63 -4.68
CA MET A 5 -46.87 16.95 -4.81
C MET A 5 -45.42 16.66 -5.29
N GLN A 6 -44.84 17.26 -6.34
CA GLN A 6 -44.98 18.57 -6.94
C GLN A 6 -44.31 18.59 -8.33
N LYS A 7 -44.93 19.28 -9.30
CA LYS A 7 -44.19 19.92 -10.39
C LYS A 7 -43.39 21.09 -9.79
N GLY A 8 -42.06 21.05 -9.91
CA GLY A 8 -41.18 22.22 -10.02
C GLY A 8 -41.25 23.30 -8.93
N VAL A 9 -41.02 22.96 -7.67
CA VAL A 9 -40.62 23.93 -6.64
C VAL A 9 -39.19 23.57 -6.20
N SER A 10 -38.23 24.44 -6.45
CA SER A 10 -36.84 24.24 -6.02
C SER A 10 -36.77 24.07 -4.50
N MET A 11 -35.98 23.10 -4.04
CA MET A 11 -35.74 22.86 -2.61
C MET A 11 -35.22 24.13 -1.92
N LYS A 12 -35.70 24.44 -0.71
CA LYS A 12 -35.13 25.57 0.05
C LYS A 12 -33.67 25.25 0.38
N TYR A 13 -32.81 26.27 0.39
CA TYR A 13 -31.36 26.09 0.59
C TYR A 13 -30.99 25.29 1.85
N ILE A 14 -31.69 25.50 2.97
CA ILE A 14 -31.47 24.73 4.22
C ILE A 14 -31.83 23.25 4.03
N ASP A 15 -32.92 22.97 3.33
CA ASP A 15 -33.35 21.60 3.05
C ASP A 15 -32.36 20.91 2.09
N TRP A 16 -31.78 21.66 1.15
CA TRP A 16 -30.74 21.16 0.24
C TRP A 16 -29.43 20.82 0.98
N LEU A 17 -29.02 21.64 1.95
CA LEU A 17 -27.88 21.30 2.81
C LEU A 17 -28.16 20.01 3.59
N LYS A 18 -29.35 19.87 4.19
CA LYS A 18 -29.75 18.66 4.91
C LYS A 18 -29.84 17.43 4.02
N TYR A 19 -30.27 17.59 2.77
CA TYR A 19 -30.28 16.51 1.78
C TYR A 19 -28.88 15.94 1.55
N ASN A 20 -27.86 16.81 1.59
CA ASN A 20 -26.43 16.49 1.50
C ASN A 20 -25.78 16.19 2.86
N ASP A 21 -26.57 15.86 3.89
CA ASP A 21 -26.11 15.55 5.25
C ASP A 21 -25.26 16.66 5.89
N LEU A 22 -25.48 17.92 5.51
CA LEU A 22 -24.81 19.11 6.02
C LEU A 22 -25.75 19.98 6.86
N GLU A 23 -25.27 20.44 8.01
CA GLU A 23 -26.04 21.29 8.92
C GLU A 23 -25.14 22.29 9.67
N PHE A 24 -25.63 23.50 9.90
CA PHE A 24 -25.02 24.43 10.85
C PHE A 24 -25.57 24.19 12.27
N ARG A 25 -24.69 23.84 13.20
CA ARG A 25 -24.99 23.72 14.65
C ARG A 25 -24.08 24.67 15.41
N ASN A 26 -24.66 25.60 16.17
CA ASN A 26 -23.91 26.64 16.91
C ASN A 26 -22.88 27.37 16.03
N ASP A 27 -23.32 27.88 14.87
CA ASP A 27 -22.50 28.56 13.87
C ASP A 27 -21.36 27.73 13.25
N GLN A 28 -21.31 26.41 13.46
CA GLN A 28 -20.29 25.51 12.88
C GLN A 28 -20.94 24.52 11.92
N LEU A 29 -20.27 24.23 10.80
CA LEU A 29 -20.74 23.29 9.80
C LEU A 29 -20.36 21.85 10.16
N PHE A 30 -21.37 20.99 10.19
CA PHE A 30 -21.25 19.55 10.40
C PHE A 30 -21.55 18.81 9.11
N PHE A 31 -20.82 17.72 8.87
CA PHE A 31 -21.13 16.71 7.86
C PHE A 31 -21.39 15.39 8.57
N GLY A 32 -22.64 14.91 8.52
CA GLY A 32 -23.13 13.96 9.51
C GLY A 32 -22.94 14.51 10.94
N GLU A 33 -22.32 13.71 11.81
CA GLU A 33 -22.04 14.12 13.20
C GLU A 33 -20.69 14.79 13.40
N GLN A 34 -19.92 15.04 12.33
CA GLN A 34 -18.55 15.56 12.44
C GLN A 34 -18.45 17.04 12.10
N GLN A 35 -17.89 17.84 13.02
CA GLN A 35 -17.60 19.25 12.80
C GLN A 35 -16.40 19.42 11.85
N LEU A 36 -16.63 19.97 10.65
CA LEU A 36 -15.61 20.02 9.58
C LEU A 36 -14.38 20.87 9.94
N SER A 37 -14.57 21.99 10.63
CA SER A 37 -13.45 22.83 11.07
C SER A 37 -12.55 22.14 12.10
N SER A 38 -13.11 21.26 12.93
CA SER A 38 -12.36 20.44 13.87
C SER A 38 -11.56 19.35 13.15
N LEU A 39 -12.16 18.69 12.15
CA LEU A 39 -11.44 17.72 11.31
C LEU A 39 -10.25 18.37 10.58
N GLY A 40 -10.46 19.54 9.97
CA GLY A 40 -9.40 20.28 9.28
C GLY A 40 -8.24 20.69 10.20
N LYS A 41 -8.51 21.00 11.48
CA LYS A 41 -7.47 21.29 12.48
C LYS A 41 -6.71 20.03 12.91
N THR A 42 -7.40 18.92 13.10
CA THR A 42 -6.81 17.67 13.62
C THR A 42 -6.00 16.91 12.56
N TYR A 43 -6.55 16.78 11.35
CA TYR A 43 -5.97 15.97 10.26
C TYR A 43 -5.23 16.80 9.19
N GLY A 44 -5.31 18.14 9.30
CA GLY A 44 -4.76 19.07 8.31
C GLY A 44 -5.57 19.12 7.02
N THR A 45 -5.25 20.08 6.15
CA THR A 45 -5.92 20.33 4.86
C THR A 45 -4.91 20.39 3.70
N PRO A 46 -5.32 20.17 2.44
CA PRO A 46 -6.66 19.76 2.01
C PRO A 46 -7.01 18.34 2.48
N LEU A 47 -8.29 18.09 2.74
CA LEU A 47 -8.80 16.84 3.34
C LEU A 47 -10.09 16.42 2.64
N PHE A 48 -10.10 15.24 2.02
CA PHE A 48 -11.34 14.59 1.59
C PHE A 48 -11.98 13.92 2.81
N VAL A 49 -13.25 14.21 3.06
CA VAL A 49 -14.04 13.60 4.14
C VAL A 49 -15.18 12.83 3.50
N ILE A 50 -15.18 11.50 3.62
CA ILE A 50 -16.18 10.59 3.05
C ILE A 50 -17.13 10.13 4.15
N ASN A 51 -18.43 10.36 3.97
CA ASN A 51 -19.49 9.97 4.88
C ASN A 51 -20.10 8.62 4.47
N GLU A 52 -19.90 7.61 5.33
CA GLU A 52 -20.43 6.26 5.15
C GLU A 52 -21.96 6.24 5.00
N THR A 53 -22.67 7.00 5.84
CA THR A 53 -24.14 7.03 5.84
C THR A 53 -24.67 7.47 4.48
N THR A 54 -24.06 8.50 3.89
CA THR A 54 -24.46 9.00 2.57
C THR A 54 -24.21 7.94 1.48
N VAL A 55 -23.08 7.23 1.50
CA VAL A 55 -22.82 6.15 0.53
C VAL A 55 -23.89 5.06 0.61
N ARG A 56 -24.20 4.58 1.83
CA ARG A 56 -25.22 3.55 2.07
C ARG A 56 -26.59 4.01 1.56
N LYS A 57 -27.02 5.21 1.96
CA LYS A 57 -28.28 5.82 1.55
C LYS A 57 -28.44 5.89 0.04
N ARG A 58 -27.41 6.35 -0.69
CA ARG A 58 -27.47 6.49 -2.16
C ARG A 58 -27.47 5.14 -2.87
N TYR A 59 -26.71 4.16 -2.37
CA TYR A 59 -26.76 2.81 -2.89
C TYR A 59 -28.14 2.16 -2.66
N GLU A 60 -28.70 2.27 -1.45
CA GLU A 60 -30.01 1.72 -1.08
C GLU A 60 -31.15 2.37 -1.85
N GLU A 61 -31.12 3.70 -2.05
CA GLU A 61 -32.09 4.43 -2.87
C GLU A 61 -32.14 3.87 -4.29
N LEU A 62 -30.96 3.69 -4.91
CA LEU A 62 -30.86 3.13 -6.24
C LEU A 62 -31.31 1.67 -6.29
N SER A 63 -30.75 0.83 -5.42
CA SER A 63 -31.04 -0.60 -5.36
C SER A 63 -32.51 -0.88 -5.13
N SER A 64 -33.14 -0.18 -4.19
CA SER A 64 -34.56 -0.36 -3.87
C SER A 64 -35.44 0.06 -5.04
N ALA A 65 -35.18 1.22 -5.66
CA ALA A 65 -35.97 1.70 -6.78
C ALA A 65 -35.91 0.77 -8.01
N LEU A 66 -34.74 0.19 -8.29
CA LEU A 66 -34.56 -0.77 -9.38
C LEU A 66 -35.21 -2.13 -9.06
N ASN A 67 -34.99 -2.67 -7.85
CA ASN A 67 -35.56 -3.96 -7.43
C ASN A 67 -37.09 -3.93 -7.28
N ASN A 68 -37.70 -2.76 -7.11
CA ASN A 68 -39.16 -2.59 -7.17
C ASN A 68 -39.73 -2.83 -8.58
N VAL A 69 -38.90 -2.74 -9.63
CA VAL A 69 -39.33 -2.83 -11.03
C VAL A 69 -38.82 -4.09 -11.72
N TYR A 70 -37.60 -4.54 -11.39
CA TYR A 70 -36.96 -5.69 -12.00
C TYR A 70 -36.62 -6.77 -10.97
N SER A 71 -36.80 -8.03 -11.35
CA SER A 71 -36.60 -9.19 -10.47
C SER A 71 -35.13 -9.59 -10.27
N ASP A 72 -34.22 -9.17 -11.16
CA ASP A 72 -32.81 -9.57 -11.15
C ASP A 72 -31.91 -8.40 -11.57
N THR A 73 -31.62 -7.52 -10.61
CA THR A 73 -30.81 -6.31 -10.83
C THR A 73 -29.44 -6.45 -10.21
N GLN A 74 -28.41 -6.02 -10.94
CA GLN A 74 -27.08 -5.78 -10.40
C GLN A 74 -26.65 -4.33 -10.63
N ILE A 75 -26.15 -3.70 -9.56
CA ILE A 75 -25.50 -2.40 -9.62
C ILE A 75 -24.01 -2.65 -9.79
N HIS A 76 -23.47 -2.32 -10.95
CA HIS A 76 -22.05 -2.38 -11.26
C HIS A 76 -21.40 -1.03 -10.96
N TYR A 77 -20.97 -0.81 -9.72
CA TYR A 77 -20.35 0.46 -9.34
C TYR A 77 -19.19 0.80 -10.28
N ALA A 78 -19.25 1.97 -10.92
CA ALA A 78 -18.21 2.42 -11.84
C ALA A 78 -16.99 2.95 -11.08
N VAL A 79 -15.96 2.11 -10.95
CA VAL A 79 -14.78 2.32 -10.09
C VAL A 79 -14.00 3.60 -10.43
N LYS A 80 -14.02 3.99 -11.71
CA LYS A 80 -13.47 5.27 -12.21
C LYS A 80 -13.96 6.51 -11.47
N ALA A 81 -15.11 6.45 -10.78
CA ALA A 81 -15.60 7.55 -9.97
C ALA A 81 -14.78 7.72 -8.68
N ASN A 82 -14.51 6.64 -7.96
CA ASN A 82 -13.64 6.60 -6.78
C ASN A 82 -13.18 5.16 -6.49
N ASN A 83 -11.87 4.96 -6.44
CA ASN A 83 -11.24 3.64 -6.32
C ASN A 83 -10.62 3.38 -4.94
N ASN A 84 -11.07 4.09 -3.90
CA ASN A 84 -10.62 3.85 -2.52
C ASN A 84 -11.03 2.46 -2.02
N LEU A 85 -10.10 1.69 -1.44
CA LEU A 85 -10.32 0.31 -1.01
C LEU A 85 -11.44 0.16 0.03
N THR A 86 -11.55 1.09 0.98
CA THR A 86 -12.61 1.06 2.01
C THR A 86 -13.99 1.25 1.39
N LEU A 87 -14.09 2.16 0.41
CA LEU A 87 -15.33 2.39 -0.33
C LEU A 87 -15.73 1.17 -1.17
N LEU A 88 -14.75 0.55 -1.86
CA LEU A 88 -15.00 -0.67 -2.65
C LEU A 88 -15.45 -1.83 -1.76
N ALA A 89 -14.82 -2.02 -0.59
CA ALA A 89 -15.21 -3.04 0.37
C ALA A 89 -16.64 -2.81 0.90
N LEU A 90 -16.99 -1.58 1.29
CA LEU A 90 -18.35 -1.23 1.72
C LEU A 90 -19.39 -1.57 0.64
N LEU A 91 -19.14 -1.16 -0.61
CA LEU A 91 -20.09 -1.41 -1.70
C LEU A 91 -20.23 -2.91 -1.97
N ASN A 92 -19.15 -3.69 -1.85
CA ASN A 92 -19.22 -5.14 -1.97
C ASN A 92 -20.08 -5.77 -0.86
N ASP A 93 -19.96 -5.28 0.37
CA ASP A 93 -20.79 -5.73 1.52
C ASP A 93 -22.27 -5.38 1.31
N LEU A 94 -22.57 -4.26 0.65
CA LEU A 94 -23.92 -3.87 0.24
C LEU A 94 -24.45 -4.69 -0.96
N GLY A 95 -23.64 -5.59 -1.54
CA GLY A 95 -24.03 -6.46 -2.64
C GLY A 95 -23.73 -5.90 -4.03
N ALA A 96 -22.93 -4.84 -4.15
CA ALA A 96 -22.56 -4.28 -5.45
C ALA A 96 -21.71 -5.26 -6.27
N HIS A 97 -21.79 -5.08 -7.58
CA HIS A 97 -20.85 -5.54 -8.59
C HIS A 97 -20.02 -4.33 -9.06
N PHE A 98 -19.08 -4.51 -9.99
CA PHE A 98 -18.10 -3.47 -10.31
C PHE A 98 -17.79 -3.39 -11.82
N ASP A 99 -18.06 -2.22 -12.40
CA ASP A 99 -17.56 -1.81 -13.72
C ASP A 99 -16.16 -1.21 -13.54
N VAL A 100 -15.17 -1.83 -14.18
CA VAL A 100 -13.78 -1.41 -14.18
C VAL A 100 -13.32 -1.07 -15.59
N VAL A 101 -12.41 -0.12 -15.75
CA VAL A 101 -11.96 0.34 -17.08
C VAL A 101 -10.50 0.01 -17.39
N SER A 102 -9.79 -0.65 -16.47
CA SER A 102 -8.38 -1.04 -16.64
C SER A 102 -8.00 -2.24 -15.76
N SER A 103 -6.87 -2.89 -16.08
CA SER A 103 -6.31 -3.95 -15.22
C SER A 103 -5.95 -3.46 -13.81
N GLY A 104 -5.60 -2.18 -13.66
CA GLY A 104 -5.33 -1.57 -12.35
C GLY A 104 -6.58 -1.53 -11.47
N GLU A 105 -7.76 -1.30 -12.04
CA GLU A 105 -9.01 -1.33 -11.29
C GLU A 105 -9.45 -2.75 -10.94
N ILE A 106 -9.22 -3.75 -11.80
CA ILE A 106 -9.37 -5.17 -11.42
C ILE A 106 -8.47 -5.49 -10.21
N PHE A 107 -7.21 -5.06 -10.24
CA PHE A 107 -6.27 -5.27 -9.14
C PHE A 107 -6.79 -4.65 -7.84
N LEU A 108 -7.27 -3.40 -7.88
CA LEU A 108 -7.85 -2.73 -6.71
C LEU A 108 -9.11 -3.44 -6.18
N CYS A 109 -10.00 -3.88 -7.07
CA CYS A 109 -11.19 -4.64 -6.67
C CYS A 109 -10.81 -5.93 -5.94
N LYS A 110 -9.85 -6.70 -6.47
CA LYS A 110 -9.36 -7.92 -5.81
C LYS A 110 -8.70 -7.62 -4.47
N ALA A 111 -7.93 -6.54 -4.37
CA ALA A 111 -7.33 -6.10 -3.11
C ALA A 111 -8.38 -5.70 -2.07
N ALA A 112 -9.56 -5.24 -2.49
CA ALA A 112 -10.71 -4.98 -1.64
C ALA A 112 -11.55 -6.24 -1.32
N GLY A 113 -11.10 -7.44 -1.72
CA GLY A 113 -11.79 -8.71 -1.44
C GLY A 113 -12.96 -9.03 -2.38
N ILE A 114 -13.06 -8.35 -3.53
CA ILE A 114 -14.16 -8.57 -4.49
C ILE A 114 -13.88 -9.81 -5.33
N SER A 115 -14.88 -10.70 -5.42
CA SER A 115 -14.85 -11.89 -6.28
C SER A 115 -14.79 -11.48 -7.76
N PRO A 116 -13.96 -12.13 -8.60
CA PRO A 116 -13.91 -11.84 -10.03
C PRO A 116 -15.25 -11.98 -10.76
N SER A 117 -16.12 -12.89 -10.29
CA SER A 117 -17.48 -13.04 -10.82
C SER A 117 -18.37 -11.81 -10.67
N LYS A 118 -17.97 -10.85 -9.83
CA LYS A 118 -18.66 -9.56 -9.65
C LYS A 118 -18.06 -8.42 -10.48
N ILE A 119 -17.04 -8.69 -11.29
CA ILE A 119 -16.28 -7.68 -12.02
C ILE A 119 -16.54 -7.82 -13.52
N MET A 120 -16.80 -6.68 -14.16
CA MET A 120 -16.87 -6.54 -15.61
C MET A 120 -15.93 -5.43 -16.05
N GLN A 121 -15.06 -5.69 -17.02
CA GLN A 121 -14.17 -4.67 -17.56
C GLN A 121 -14.74 -4.07 -18.86
N THR A 122 -14.92 -2.75 -18.87
CA THR A 122 -15.35 -1.95 -20.01
C THR A 122 -14.23 -1.02 -20.46
N SER A 123 -13.55 -1.35 -21.56
CA SER A 123 -12.50 -0.49 -22.15
C SER A 123 -12.78 -0.18 -23.60
N ASN A 124 -12.52 1.08 -23.98
CA ASN A 124 -12.65 1.51 -25.37
C ASN A 124 -11.42 1.19 -26.22
N ASN A 125 -10.28 0.92 -25.59
CA ASN A 125 -9.02 0.68 -26.28
C ASN A 125 -8.24 -0.44 -25.59
N TRP A 126 -8.73 -1.66 -25.77
CA TRP A 126 -8.12 -2.86 -25.23
C TRP A 126 -6.71 -3.09 -25.77
N THR A 127 -5.73 -3.16 -24.87
CA THR A 127 -4.40 -3.76 -25.14
C THR A 127 -4.48 -5.29 -25.06
N ASP A 128 -3.52 -6.00 -25.65
CA ASP A 128 -3.50 -7.47 -25.56
C ASP A 128 -3.20 -7.91 -24.12
N GLU A 129 -2.35 -7.14 -23.42
CA GLU A 129 -2.01 -7.35 -22.02
C GLU A 129 -3.22 -7.19 -21.09
N GLU A 130 -4.07 -6.17 -21.33
CA GLU A 130 -5.31 -6.01 -20.53
C GLU A 130 -6.33 -7.11 -20.82
N LEU A 131 -6.49 -7.53 -22.08
CA LEU A 131 -7.36 -8.65 -22.44
C LEU A 131 -6.89 -9.95 -21.78
N GLU A 132 -5.58 -10.22 -21.83
CA GLU A 132 -4.98 -11.38 -21.16
C GLU A 132 -5.18 -11.31 -19.65
N TYR A 133 -4.92 -10.16 -19.03
CA TYR A 133 -5.14 -9.98 -17.60
C TYR A 133 -6.61 -10.20 -17.22
N ALA A 134 -7.57 -9.69 -18.00
CA ALA A 134 -9.00 -9.92 -17.78
C ALA A 134 -9.37 -11.41 -17.87
N VAL A 135 -8.91 -12.12 -18.91
CA VAL A 135 -9.17 -13.57 -19.08
C VAL A 135 -8.56 -14.39 -17.96
N GLN A 136 -7.30 -14.10 -17.57
CA GLN A 136 -6.62 -14.80 -16.48
C GLN A 136 -7.32 -14.60 -15.13
N ASN A 137 -7.93 -13.43 -14.93
CA ASN A 137 -8.70 -13.11 -13.73
C ASN A 137 -10.17 -13.52 -13.81
N GLU A 138 -10.62 -14.15 -14.91
CA GLU A 138 -11.98 -14.68 -15.05
C GLU A 138 -13.08 -13.61 -14.91
N VAL A 139 -12.82 -12.39 -15.38
CA VAL A 139 -13.81 -11.30 -15.38
C VAL A 139 -14.60 -11.26 -16.68
N SER A 140 -15.80 -10.68 -16.64
CA SER A 140 -16.59 -10.45 -17.86
C SER A 140 -15.99 -9.30 -18.68
N ILE A 141 -16.09 -9.36 -20.01
CA ILE A 141 -15.44 -8.41 -20.92
C ILE A 141 -16.47 -7.70 -21.78
N ASN A 142 -16.48 -6.37 -21.70
CA ASN A 142 -17.26 -5.52 -22.58
C ASN A 142 -16.35 -4.92 -23.67
N LEU A 143 -16.54 -5.38 -24.90
CA LEU A 143 -15.76 -5.00 -26.07
C LEU A 143 -16.34 -3.75 -26.74
N ASP A 144 -15.46 -2.93 -27.31
CA ASP A 144 -15.82 -1.64 -27.91
C ASP A 144 -15.66 -1.65 -29.43
N ALA A 145 -14.93 -2.62 -30.00
CA ALA A 145 -14.66 -2.69 -31.44
C ALA A 145 -14.59 -4.13 -31.99
N PRO A 146 -14.96 -4.36 -33.27
CA PRO A 146 -14.92 -5.69 -33.90
C PRO A 146 -13.51 -6.30 -33.94
N SER A 147 -12.48 -5.47 -34.14
CA SER A 147 -11.08 -5.91 -34.22
C SER A 147 -10.57 -6.60 -32.94
N GLN A 148 -11.28 -6.44 -31.82
CA GLN A 148 -10.93 -7.02 -30.53
C GLN A 148 -11.36 -8.50 -30.43
N ILE A 149 -12.32 -8.96 -31.24
CA ILE A 149 -12.85 -10.34 -31.19
C ILE A 149 -11.75 -11.36 -31.50
N ALA A 150 -11.03 -11.18 -32.61
CA ALA A 150 -9.98 -12.11 -33.03
C ALA A 150 -8.81 -12.14 -32.03
N ARG A 151 -8.46 -10.98 -31.47
CA ARG A 151 -7.41 -10.83 -30.44
C ARG A 151 -7.80 -11.57 -29.17
N LEU A 152 -9.01 -11.32 -28.65
CA LEU A 152 -9.53 -12.02 -27.48
C LEU A 152 -9.59 -13.53 -27.70
N LYS A 153 -10.05 -13.99 -28.88
CA LYS A 153 -10.09 -15.43 -29.18
C LYS A 153 -8.71 -16.08 -29.12
N LYS A 154 -7.68 -15.44 -29.67
CA LYS A 154 -6.29 -15.93 -29.61
C LYS A 154 -5.80 -16.03 -28.16
N ILE A 155 -6.15 -15.06 -27.33
CA ILE A 155 -5.80 -15.03 -25.90
C ILE A 155 -6.52 -16.15 -25.14
N CYS A 156 -7.82 -16.36 -25.38
CA CYS A 156 -8.58 -17.46 -24.77
C CYS A 156 -7.97 -18.82 -25.11
N ASN A 157 -7.57 -19.04 -26.37
CA ASN A 157 -6.91 -20.28 -26.80
C ASN A 157 -5.58 -20.50 -26.06
N SER A 158 -4.84 -19.43 -25.76
CA SER A 158 -3.56 -19.50 -25.05
C SER A 158 -3.73 -19.66 -23.53
N ASN A 159 -4.89 -19.28 -22.98
CA ASN A 159 -5.23 -19.37 -21.55
C ASN A 159 -6.16 -20.57 -21.25
N ASN A 160 -5.70 -21.78 -21.57
CA ASN A 160 -6.40 -23.04 -21.31
C ASN A 160 -7.82 -23.14 -21.91
N GLY A 161 -8.14 -22.36 -22.94
CA GLY A 161 -9.45 -22.36 -23.58
C GLY A 161 -10.56 -21.74 -22.72
N LYS A 162 -10.23 -20.96 -21.68
CA LYS A 162 -11.25 -20.23 -20.90
C LYS A 162 -11.90 -19.17 -21.78
N ILE A 163 -13.23 -19.24 -21.94
CA ILE A 163 -14.02 -18.29 -22.73
C ILE A 163 -14.85 -17.44 -21.76
N PRO A 164 -14.61 -16.11 -21.67
CA PRO A 164 -15.38 -15.24 -20.81
C PRO A 164 -16.78 -14.99 -21.38
N ILE A 165 -17.69 -14.50 -20.54
CA ILE A 165 -18.91 -13.83 -21.02
C ILE A 165 -18.48 -12.51 -21.65
N ILE A 166 -18.94 -12.25 -22.88
CA ILE A 166 -18.63 -11.01 -23.58
C ILE A 166 -19.90 -10.21 -23.87
N SER A 167 -19.77 -8.89 -23.87
CA SER A 167 -20.76 -7.97 -24.41
C SER A 167 -20.08 -7.01 -25.38
N PHE A 168 -20.91 -6.28 -26.13
CA PHE A 168 -20.45 -5.18 -26.96
C PHE A 168 -21.10 -3.90 -26.48
N ARG A 169 -20.29 -2.84 -26.37
CA ARG A 169 -20.77 -1.49 -26.18
C ARG A 169 -21.40 -0.99 -27.47
N VAL A 170 -22.68 -0.66 -27.41
CA VAL A 170 -23.46 -0.19 -28.55
C VAL A 170 -23.66 1.31 -28.47
N ASN A 171 -23.47 1.99 -29.60
CA ASN A 171 -23.68 3.41 -29.75
C ASN A 171 -25.07 3.68 -30.37
N PRO A 172 -26.05 4.20 -29.60
CA PRO A 172 -27.36 4.53 -30.14
C PRO A 172 -27.36 5.83 -30.97
N ILE A 173 -26.22 6.46 -31.28
CA ILE A 173 -26.08 7.75 -31.98
C ILE A 173 -26.68 8.95 -31.19
N PHE A 174 -27.37 8.69 -30.08
CA PHE A 174 -27.89 9.68 -29.16
C PHE A 174 -27.12 9.63 -27.84
N GLY A 175 -26.50 10.75 -27.45
CA GLY A 175 -25.78 10.91 -26.19
C GLY A 175 -26.19 12.17 -25.44
N ALA A 176 -26.04 12.14 -24.12
CA ALA A 176 -26.39 13.27 -23.25
C ALA A 176 -25.40 13.37 -22.09
N GLY A 177 -25.09 14.58 -21.64
CA GLY A 177 -24.18 14.80 -20.52
C GLY A 177 -24.05 16.26 -20.13
N HIS A 178 -23.54 16.50 -18.92
CA HIS A 178 -23.36 17.85 -18.37
C HIS A 178 -22.25 18.67 -19.06
N HIS A 179 -21.39 18.02 -19.86
CA HIS A 179 -20.34 18.65 -20.65
C HIS A 179 -20.05 17.82 -21.92
N ILE A 180 -19.56 18.45 -22.99
CA ILE A 180 -19.27 17.76 -24.27
C ILE A 180 -18.29 16.59 -24.12
N HIS A 181 -17.26 16.73 -23.29
CA HIS A 181 -16.30 15.66 -22.97
C HIS A 181 -16.89 14.50 -22.16
N THR A 182 -18.15 14.60 -21.74
CA THR A 182 -18.84 13.55 -20.98
C THR A 182 -20.01 12.94 -21.75
N ILE A 183 -20.19 13.33 -23.01
CA ILE A 183 -21.10 12.68 -23.95
C ILE A 183 -20.35 11.53 -24.60
N THR A 184 -20.90 10.33 -24.53
CA THR A 184 -20.20 9.10 -24.92
C THR A 184 -20.96 8.23 -25.91
N ALA A 185 -22.03 8.78 -26.50
CA ALA A 185 -22.75 8.22 -27.64
C ALA A 185 -22.99 9.34 -28.67
N GLY A 186 -23.02 9.00 -29.95
CA GLY A 186 -23.03 9.95 -31.07
C GLY A 186 -22.15 9.51 -32.23
N GLU A 187 -22.32 10.15 -33.39
CA GLU A 187 -21.58 9.80 -34.61
C GLU A 187 -20.06 10.06 -34.50
N HIS A 188 -19.67 11.08 -33.72
CA HIS A 188 -18.28 11.55 -33.64
C HIS A 188 -17.59 11.20 -32.32
N VAL A 189 -18.10 10.23 -31.56
CA VAL A 189 -17.44 9.74 -30.36
C VAL A 189 -16.68 8.45 -30.64
N LYS A 190 -15.57 8.25 -29.92
CA LYS A 190 -14.70 7.08 -30.10
C LYS A 190 -15.24 5.76 -29.50
N PHE A 191 -16.48 5.75 -29.03
CA PHE A 191 -17.01 4.68 -28.18
C PHE A 191 -18.14 3.92 -28.87
N GLY A 192 -18.09 2.60 -28.69
CA GLY A 192 -19.13 1.67 -29.08
C GLY A 192 -19.26 1.45 -30.58
N ILE A 193 -19.95 0.35 -30.88
CA ILE A 193 -20.24 -0.13 -32.22
C ILE A 193 -21.53 0.50 -32.70
N MET A 194 -21.53 0.95 -33.96
CA MET A 194 -22.69 1.62 -34.54
C MET A 194 -23.86 0.64 -34.74
N GLU A 195 -25.08 1.18 -34.72
CA GLU A 195 -26.31 0.38 -34.76
C GLU A 195 -26.48 -0.45 -36.03
N ASP A 196 -25.86 -0.04 -37.14
CA ASP A 196 -25.88 -0.71 -38.43
C ASP A 196 -24.87 -1.86 -38.49
N GLU A 197 -23.77 -1.79 -37.75
CA GLU A 197 -22.72 -2.81 -37.70
C GLU A 197 -22.95 -3.88 -36.61
N VAL A 198 -23.71 -3.55 -35.56
CA VAL A 198 -23.78 -4.37 -34.33
C VAL A 198 -24.21 -5.83 -34.58
N VAL A 199 -25.14 -6.10 -35.50
CA VAL A 199 -25.57 -7.47 -35.82
C VAL A 199 -24.41 -8.29 -36.40
N ASP A 200 -23.68 -7.72 -37.36
CA ASP A 200 -22.53 -8.38 -37.99
C ASP A 200 -21.44 -8.69 -36.96
N VAL A 201 -21.25 -7.82 -35.97
CA VAL A 201 -20.26 -8.03 -34.91
C VAL A 201 -20.64 -9.17 -33.98
N TYR A 202 -21.90 -9.27 -33.55
CA TYR A 202 -22.35 -10.43 -32.77
C TYR A 202 -22.21 -11.72 -33.57
N ASN A 203 -22.55 -11.69 -34.88
CA ASN A 203 -22.36 -12.84 -35.75
C ASN A 203 -20.87 -13.25 -35.86
N GLN A 204 -19.95 -12.30 -36.04
CA GLN A 204 -18.51 -12.55 -36.03
C GLN A 204 -18.02 -13.18 -34.72
N ALA A 205 -18.56 -12.75 -33.58
CA ALA A 205 -18.23 -13.32 -32.28
C ALA A 205 -18.74 -14.76 -32.13
N MET A 206 -19.95 -15.05 -32.63
CA MET A 206 -20.48 -16.41 -32.70
C MET A 206 -19.61 -17.31 -33.57
N ASP A 207 -19.21 -16.84 -34.75
CA ASP A 207 -18.32 -17.56 -35.67
C ASP A 207 -16.92 -17.81 -35.05
N ALA A 208 -16.43 -16.89 -34.22
CA ALA A 208 -15.22 -17.07 -33.43
C ALA A 208 -15.38 -18.08 -32.26
N GLY A 209 -16.59 -18.57 -32.01
CA GLY A 209 -16.91 -19.58 -31.00
C GLY A 209 -17.22 -19.01 -29.61
N PHE A 210 -17.60 -17.74 -29.49
CA PHE A 210 -18.20 -17.22 -28.26
C PHE A 210 -19.68 -17.62 -28.20
N THR A 211 -20.18 -17.98 -27.02
CA THR A 211 -21.53 -18.54 -26.84
C THR A 211 -22.36 -17.87 -25.76
N SER A 212 -21.75 -17.00 -24.94
CA SER A 212 -22.40 -16.30 -23.83
C SER A 212 -22.28 -14.80 -24.02
N PHE A 213 -23.42 -14.16 -24.27
CA PHE A 213 -23.48 -12.77 -24.69
C PHE A 213 -24.29 -11.91 -23.71
N GLY A 214 -23.78 -10.73 -23.40
CA GLY A 214 -24.56 -9.60 -22.92
C GLY A 214 -24.59 -8.48 -23.96
N ILE A 215 -25.20 -7.35 -23.62
CA ILE A 215 -25.18 -6.12 -24.43
C ILE A 215 -25.04 -4.92 -23.50
N HIS A 216 -24.30 -3.89 -23.95
CA HIS A 216 -24.00 -2.70 -23.16
C HIS A 216 -24.29 -1.41 -23.93
N THR A 217 -24.69 -0.36 -23.21
CA THR A 217 -24.63 1.00 -23.73
C THR A 217 -24.27 2.00 -22.62
N HIS A 218 -23.69 3.14 -23.00
CA HIS A 218 -23.49 4.26 -22.10
C HIS A 218 -23.54 5.59 -22.86
N ILE A 219 -24.53 6.42 -22.54
CA ILE A 219 -24.87 7.63 -23.30
C ILE A 219 -24.18 8.91 -22.82
N GLY A 220 -23.69 8.93 -21.58
CA GLY A 220 -22.86 9.99 -21.03
C GLY A 220 -23.02 10.17 -19.52
N SER A 221 -22.67 11.35 -18.99
CA SER A 221 -22.53 11.58 -17.53
C SER A 221 -23.28 12.80 -17.01
N GLY A 222 -23.88 12.69 -15.81
CA GLY A 222 -24.45 13.82 -15.08
C GLY A 222 -25.84 14.22 -15.57
N ILE A 223 -26.62 13.26 -16.07
CA ILE A 223 -27.94 13.49 -16.65
C ILE A 223 -28.96 13.61 -15.52
N LEU A 224 -29.66 14.73 -15.45
CA LEU A 224 -30.75 14.99 -14.49
C LEU A 224 -32.13 14.93 -15.14
N ASN A 225 -32.19 15.03 -16.47
CA ASN A 225 -33.42 15.09 -17.24
C ASN A 225 -33.81 13.69 -17.73
N ILE A 226 -35.00 13.22 -17.38
CA ILE A 226 -35.40 11.83 -17.66
C ILE A 226 -35.67 11.60 -19.15
N GLU A 227 -36.12 12.62 -19.86
CA GLU A 227 -36.41 12.59 -21.29
C GLU A 227 -35.17 12.30 -22.15
N ASP A 228 -33.98 12.61 -21.66
CA ASP A 228 -32.72 12.27 -22.35
C ASP A 228 -32.45 10.76 -22.28
N PHE A 229 -32.78 10.10 -21.16
CA PHE A 229 -32.73 8.64 -21.08
C PHE A 229 -33.80 7.98 -21.95
N ASP A 230 -35.01 8.56 -22.02
CA ASP A 230 -36.15 8.00 -22.75
C ASP A 230 -35.79 7.70 -24.23
N LYS A 231 -35.18 8.69 -24.90
CA LYS A 231 -34.76 8.56 -26.32
C LYS A 231 -33.68 7.51 -26.52
N ALA A 232 -32.68 7.49 -25.64
CA ALA A 232 -31.59 6.53 -25.69
C ALA A 232 -32.09 5.10 -25.51
N VAL A 233 -32.95 4.89 -24.52
CA VAL A 233 -33.49 3.58 -24.15
C VAL A 233 -34.40 3.03 -25.26
N GLU A 234 -35.25 3.87 -25.88
CA GLU A 234 -36.05 3.46 -27.03
C GLU A 234 -35.17 2.89 -28.15
N LYS A 235 -34.14 3.64 -28.53
CA LYS A 235 -33.23 3.24 -29.60
C LYS A 235 -32.43 1.99 -29.24
N TYR A 236 -31.99 1.88 -27.99
CA TYR A 236 -31.28 0.71 -27.51
C TYR A 236 -32.13 -0.56 -27.59
N PHE A 237 -33.41 -0.52 -27.21
CA PHE A 237 -34.31 -1.66 -27.34
C PHE A 237 -34.66 -2.00 -28.79
N ASN A 238 -34.66 -1.03 -29.71
CA ASN A 238 -34.78 -1.31 -31.14
C ASN A 238 -33.58 -2.12 -31.65
N ILE A 239 -32.37 -1.78 -31.22
CA ILE A 239 -31.14 -2.51 -31.56
C ILE A 239 -31.18 -3.93 -30.99
N ILE A 240 -31.53 -4.08 -29.70
CA ILE A 240 -31.71 -5.38 -29.05
C ILE A 240 -32.72 -6.24 -29.83
N SER A 241 -33.85 -5.65 -30.24
CA SER A 241 -34.88 -6.37 -31.00
C SER A 241 -34.35 -6.89 -32.34
N LYS A 242 -33.53 -6.09 -33.03
CA LYS A 242 -32.91 -6.46 -34.30
C LYS A 242 -31.94 -7.63 -34.13
N ILE A 243 -31.04 -7.57 -33.14
CA ILE A 243 -30.07 -8.64 -32.87
C ILE A 243 -30.78 -9.97 -32.55
N ILE A 244 -31.81 -9.95 -31.71
CA ILE A 244 -32.56 -11.17 -31.36
C ILE A 244 -33.28 -11.75 -32.57
N SER A 245 -33.90 -10.88 -33.39
CA SER A 245 -34.67 -11.34 -34.55
C SER A 245 -33.79 -11.96 -35.63
N GLU A 246 -32.56 -11.47 -35.80
CA GLU A 246 -31.64 -11.94 -36.85
C GLU A 246 -30.74 -13.09 -36.39
N LEU A 247 -30.36 -13.16 -35.10
CA LEU A 247 -29.37 -14.12 -34.59
C LEU A 247 -29.89 -15.11 -33.53
N ASP A 248 -31.15 -14.96 -33.07
CA ASP A 248 -31.75 -15.74 -31.98
C ASP A 248 -30.88 -15.78 -30.69
N ILE A 249 -30.13 -14.71 -30.44
CA ILE A 249 -29.31 -14.57 -29.22
C ILE A 249 -30.21 -14.37 -28.00
N LYS A 250 -29.92 -15.13 -26.94
CA LYS A 250 -30.48 -14.89 -25.61
C LYS A 250 -29.45 -14.20 -24.74
N PHE A 251 -29.65 -12.91 -24.51
CA PHE A 251 -28.76 -12.12 -23.66
C PHE A 251 -28.77 -12.61 -22.21
N LYS A 252 -27.59 -12.83 -21.64
CA LYS A 252 -27.39 -13.11 -20.21
C LYS A 252 -27.70 -11.88 -19.37
N PHE A 253 -27.32 -10.71 -19.87
CA PHE A 253 -27.59 -9.42 -19.24
C PHE A 253 -27.82 -8.33 -20.28
N ILE A 254 -28.55 -7.30 -19.88
CA ILE A 254 -28.66 -6.02 -20.58
C ILE A 254 -28.14 -4.94 -19.64
N ASP A 255 -27.10 -4.26 -20.10
CA ASP A 255 -26.44 -3.20 -19.36
C ASP A 255 -26.81 -1.83 -19.95
N PHE A 256 -27.32 -0.95 -19.08
CA PHE A 256 -27.76 0.41 -19.40
C PHE A 256 -26.67 1.47 -19.12
N GLY A 257 -25.51 1.02 -18.64
CA GLY A 257 -24.40 1.85 -18.25
C GLY A 257 -24.74 2.79 -17.10
N GLY A 258 -23.89 3.79 -16.92
CA GLY A 258 -24.06 4.82 -15.92
C GLY A 258 -24.73 6.09 -16.44
N GLY A 259 -24.40 7.20 -15.78
CA GLY A 259 -24.75 8.53 -16.25
C GLY A 259 -25.73 9.30 -15.38
N LEU A 260 -26.32 8.62 -14.40
CA LEU A 260 -27.21 9.19 -13.38
C LEU A 260 -26.54 10.40 -12.69
N GLY A 261 -27.18 11.56 -12.78
CA GLY A 261 -26.71 12.83 -12.23
C GLY A 261 -27.08 13.05 -10.77
N ILE A 262 -26.48 14.09 -10.19
CA ILE A 262 -26.76 14.61 -8.84
C ILE A 262 -26.91 16.13 -8.90
N PRO A 263 -27.70 16.75 -8.00
CA PRO A 263 -27.91 18.19 -7.98
C PRO A 263 -26.71 18.94 -7.35
N TYR A 264 -25.69 19.23 -8.15
CA TYR A 264 -24.51 20.03 -7.74
C TYR A 264 -24.84 21.47 -7.31
N LYS A 265 -26.03 21.97 -7.65
CA LYS A 265 -26.50 23.31 -7.28
C LYS A 265 -27.79 23.24 -6.45
N PRO A 266 -28.01 24.19 -5.52
CA PRO A 266 -29.24 24.23 -4.72
C PRO A 266 -30.55 24.39 -5.51
N ASP A 267 -30.49 24.93 -6.72
CA ASP A 267 -31.65 25.12 -7.60
C ASP A 267 -31.94 23.91 -8.51
N GLN A 268 -31.11 22.87 -8.47
CA GLN A 268 -31.30 21.65 -9.22
C GLN A 268 -32.13 20.64 -8.43
N ASN A 269 -33.05 19.96 -9.13
CA ASN A 269 -33.81 18.86 -8.55
C ASN A 269 -33.04 17.53 -8.73
N PRO A 270 -33.09 16.61 -7.74
CA PRO A 270 -32.57 15.26 -7.90
C PRO A 270 -33.26 14.48 -9.03
N LEU A 271 -32.54 13.57 -9.67
CA LEU A 271 -33.11 12.62 -10.64
C LEU A 271 -33.99 11.60 -9.92
N SER A 272 -35.21 11.38 -10.44
CA SER A 272 -36.10 10.32 -9.95
C SER A 272 -35.68 8.95 -10.49
N ILE A 273 -35.04 8.14 -9.65
CA ILE A 273 -34.62 6.78 -10.03
C ILE A 273 -35.82 5.87 -10.31
N GLN A 274 -36.93 6.07 -9.60
CA GLN A 274 -38.15 5.30 -9.82
C GLN A 274 -38.73 5.57 -11.22
N ASP A 275 -38.74 6.82 -11.67
CA ASP A 275 -39.22 7.18 -13.02
C ASP A 275 -38.27 6.65 -14.09
N TYR A 276 -36.95 6.69 -13.82
CA TYR A 276 -35.94 6.07 -14.68
C TYR A 276 -36.17 4.57 -14.87
N ALA A 277 -36.37 3.82 -13.78
CA ALA A 277 -36.66 2.39 -13.84
C ALA A 277 -37.97 2.10 -14.59
N ASN A 278 -39.03 2.86 -14.29
CA ASN A 278 -40.33 2.70 -14.95
C ASN A 278 -40.24 2.95 -16.47
N LYS A 279 -39.44 3.93 -16.90
CA LYS A 279 -39.24 4.24 -18.32
C LYS A 279 -38.59 3.08 -19.08
N ILE A 280 -37.53 2.51 -18.54
CA ILE A 280 -36.87 1.33 -19.15
C ILE A 280 -37.83 0.13 -19.23
N LYS A 281 -38.65 -0.09 -18.19
CA LYS A 281 -39.63 -1.19 -18.17
C LYS A 281 -40.65 -1.11 -19.30
N ILE A 282 -41.07 0.10 -19.69
CA ILE A 282 -42.01 0.29 -20.80
C ILE A 282 -41.44 -0.24 -22.12
N TYR A 283 -40.17 0.03 -22.42
CA TYR A 283 -39.54 -0.43 -23.66
C TYR A 283 -39.20 -1.92 -23.63
N TYR A 284 -38.81 -2.43 -22.46
CA TYR A 284 -38.69 -3.87 -22.24
C TYR A 284 -39.97 -4.62 -22.57
N ASP A 285 -41.12 -4.20 -22.04
CA ASP A 285 -42.40 -4.86 -22.28
C ASP A 285 -42.82 -4.82 -23.76
N LYS A 286 -42.43 -3.78 -24.48
CA LYS A 286 -42.61 -3.69 -25.94
C LYS A 286 -41.69 -4.68 -26.67
N CYS A 287 -40.42 -4.76 -26.29
CA CYS A 287 -39.42 -5.65 -26.88
C CYS A 287 -39.77 -7.14 -26.63
N ALA A 288 -40.10 -7.50 -25.40
CA ALA A 288 -40.45 -8.86 -24.98
C ALA A 288 -41.72 -9.39 -25.66
N LYS A 289 -42.66 -8.52 -26.07
CA LYS A 289 -43.85 -8.92 -26.85
C LYS A 289 -43.55 -9.26 -28.30
N ARG A 290 -42.41 -8.79 -28.84
CA ARG A 290 -42.06 -8.90 -30.27
C ARG A 290 -40.92 -9.86 -30.54
N THR A 291 -40.17 -10.25 -29.51
CA THR A 291 -38.93 -11.01 -29.62
C THR A 291 -38.82 -12.06 -28.51
N ASN A 292 -37.93 -13.03 -28.68
CA ASN A 292 -37.63 -14.05 -27.67
C ASN A 292 -36.63 -13.54 -26.61
N LEU A 293 -36.85 -12.34 -26.08
CA LEU A 293 -35.91 -11.62 -25.19
C LEU A 293 -35.55 -12.40 -23.92
N GLY A 294 -36.44 -13.27 -23.46
CA GLY A 294 -36.26 -14.00 -22.21
C GLY A 294 -36.27 -13.07 -20.99
N ASN A 295 -35.60 -13.49 -19.92
CA ASN A 295 -35.45 -12.72 -18.68
C ASN A 295 -33.96 -12.45 -18.43
N PRO A 296 -33.36 -11.47 -19.13
CA PRO A 296 -31.97 -11.09 -18.91
C PRO A 296 -31.79 -10.46 -17.53
N GLN A 297 -30.57 -10.55 -17.02
CA GLN A 297 -30.15 -9.80 -15.84
C GLN A 297 -30.04 -8.30 -16.17
N TRP A 298 -30.46 -7.43 -15.25
CA TRP A 298 -30.46 -5.98 -15.44
C TRP A 298 -29.21 -5.37 -14.82
N ILE A 299 -28.38 -4.69 -15.62
CA ILE A 299 -27.14 -4.07 -15.15
C ILE A 299 -27.21 -2.54 -15.32
N PHE A 300 -26.75 -1.85 -14.28
CA PHE A 300 -26.59 -0.40 -14.27
C PHE A 300 -25.21 -0.05 -13.72
N GLU A 301 -24.53 0.94 -14.31
CA GLU A 301 -23.15 1.31 -13.95
C GLU A 301 -23.00 2.70 -13.28
N PRO A 302 -23.71 3.03 -12.18
CA PRO A 302 -23.55 4.33 -11.55
C PRO A 302 -22.23 4.42 -10.80
N GLY A 303 -21.48 5.49 -11.06
CA GLY A 303 -20.40 5.94 -10.19
C GLY A 303 -20.82 7.18 -9.42
N ARG A 304 -21.05 8.29 -10.16
CA ARG A 304 -21.36 9.62 -9.61
C ARG A 304 -22.52 9.63 -8.62
N PHE A 305 -23.64 9.01 -8.98
CA PHE A 305 -24.85 9.00 -8.16
C PHE A 305 -24.63 8.43 -6.76
N ILE A 306 -23.79 7.40 -6.65
CA ILE A 306 -23.53 6.71 -5.38
C ILE A 306 -22.59 7.53 -4.49
N VAL A 307 -21.54 8.14 -5.07
CA VAL A 307 -20.41 8.64 -4.26
C VAL A 307 -20.15 10.14 -4.34
N ALA A 308 -20.78 10.89 -5.25
CA ALA A 308 -20.46 12.32 -5.38
C ALA A 308 -20.78 13.10 -4.10
N GLU A 309 -22.02 13.00 -3.63
CA GLU A 309 -22.58 13.72 -2.49
C GLU A 309 -22.04 13.21 -1.15
N SER A 310 -21.46 12.00 -1.13
CA SER A 310 -20.92 11.40 0.09
C SER A 310 -19.56 11.97 0.51
N CYS A 311 -18.96 12.86 -0.26
CA CYS A 311 -17.66 13.41 0.08
C CYS A 311 -17.55 14.91 -0.14
N VAL A 312 -16.94 15.57 0.85
CA VAL A 312 -16.57 16.98 0.81
C VAL A 312 -15.06 17.16 0.92
N ILE A 313 -14.53 18.27 0.43
CA ILE A 313 -13.15 18.69 0.68
C ILE A 313 -13.16 19.83 1.71
N VAL A 314 -12.46 19.62 2.83
CA VAL A 314 -12.13 20.69 3.78
C VAL A 314 -10.83 21.35 3.33
N SER A 315 -10.85 22.67 3.17
CA SER A 315 -9.71 23.48 2.71
C SER A 315 -9.49 24.67 3.63
N LYS A 316 -8.23 25.02 3.90
CA LYS A 316 -7.88 26.18 4.72
C LYS A 316 -7.66 27.41 3.85
N ILE A 317 -8.19 28.55 4.27
CA ILE A 317 -7.93 29.84 3.67
C ILE A 317 -6.55 30.32 4.08
N ASN A 318 -5.70 30.61 3.10
CA ASN A 318 -4.32 31.04 3.30
C ASN A 318 -4.09 32.51 2.95
N THR A 319 -4.90 33.07 2.05
CA THR A 319 -4.65 34.42 1.54
C THR A 319 -5.95 35.08 1.13
N ILE A 320 -6.16 36.34 1.52
CA ILE A 320 -7.26 37.16 1.01
C ILE A 320 -6.70 38.35 0.24
N LYS A 321 -7.05 38.44 -1.04
CA LYS A 321 -6.64 39.55 -1.91
C LYS A 321 -7.87 40.33 -2.37
N GLU A 322 -7.99 41.55 -1.88
CA GLU A 322 -9.04 42.47 -2.34
C GLU A 322 -8.62 43.23 -3.61
N ARG A 323 -9.57 43.38 -4.53
CA ARG A 323 -9.50 44.24 -5.71
C ARG A 323 -10.72 45.16 -5.75
N LYS A 324 -10.70 46.13 -6.67
CA LYS A 324 -11.81 47.10 -6.81
C LYS A 324 -13.16 46.40 -7.05
N SER A 325 -13.21 45.40 -7.93
CA SER A 325 -14.45 44.73 -8.35
C SER A 325 -14.67 43.32 -7.76
N LYS A 326 -13.65 42.71 -7.15
CA LYS A 326 -13.68 41.29 -6.76
C LYS A 326 -12.74 40.99 -5.61
N ILE A 327 -13.05 39.98 -4.83
CA ILE A 327 -12.17 39.45 -3.77
C ILE A 327 -11.71 38.07 -4.21
N PHE A 328 -10.41 37.80 -4.08
CA PHE A 328 -9.84 36.47 -4.26
C PHE A 328 -9.53 35.87 -2.90
N VAL A 329 -10.08 34.69 -2.62
CA VAL A 329 -9.82 33.91 -1.43
C VAL A 329 -8.99 32.70 -1.84
N GLY A 330 -7.69 32.76 -1.54
CA GLY A 330 -6.73 31.70 -1.80
C GLY A 330 -6.80 30.63 -0.71
N CYS A 331 -6.88 29.36 -1.13
CA CYS A 331 -6.95 28.21 -0.25
C CYS A 331 -5.90 27.14 -0.61
N ASP A 332 -5.74 26.13 0.25
CA ASP A 332 -4.79 25.03 0.01
C ASP A 332 -5.30 23.93 -0.93
N THR A 333 -6.53 24.03 -1.41
CA THR A 333 -7.11 23.17 -2.45
C THR A 333 -6.98 23.84 -3.82
N GLY A 334 -6.16 23.28 -4.70
CA GLY A 334 -6.10 23.66 -6.12
C GLY A 334 -6.61 22.56 -7.04
N PHE A 335 -6.53 22.77 -8.35
CA PHE A 335 -6.98 21.78 -9.34
C PHE A 335 -6.22 20.46 -9.25
N ASN A 336 -5.01 20.44 -8.68
CA ASN A 336 -4.27 19.20 -8.42
C ASN A 336 -5.03 18.29 -7.44
N THR A 337 -5.87 18.87 -6.59
CA THR A 337 -6.75 18.15 -5.65
C THR A 337 -8.13 17.91 -6.25
N LEU A 338 -8.73 18.93 -6.87
CA LEU A 338 -10.04 18.83 -7.53
C LEU A 338 -10.00 19.51 -8.90
N ILE A 339 -9.74 18.72 -9.93
CA ILE A 339 -9.50 19.26 -11.28
C ILE A 339 -10.78 19.65 -12.05
N ARG A 340 -11.93 19.17 -11.60
CA ARG A 340 -13.21 19.27 -12.34
C ARG A 340 -13.63 20.71 -12.70
N PRO A 341 -13.49 21.72 -11.83
CA PRO A 341 -13.79 23.11 -12.20
C PRO A 341 -12.91 23.61 -13.34
N ALA A 342 -11.61 23.31 -13.32
CA ALA A 342 -10.68 23.75 -14.36
C ALA A 342 -10.87 22.97 -15.68
N PHE A 343 -11.13 21.66 -15.60
CA PHE A 343 -11.17 20.79 -16.78
C PHE A 343 -12.53 20.75 -17.47
N TYR A 344 -13.64 20.80 -16.71
CA TYR A 344 -15.00 20.70 -17.25
C TYR A 344 -15.83 21.97 -17.05
N GLY A 345 -15.29 23.02 -16.42
CA GLY A 345 -16.11 24.14 -15.95
C GLY A 345 -17.14 23.72 -14.88
N SER A 346 -16.90 22.60 -14.18
CA SER A 346 -17.87 22.04 -13.24
C SER A 346 -18.13 22.97 -12.06
N TYR A 347 -19.41 23.12 -11.72
CA TYR A 347 -19.81 23.75 -10.47
C TYR A 347 -19.64 22.76 -9.31
N HIS A 348 -19.01 23.21 -8.23
CA HIS A 348 -19.11 22.60 -6.90
C HIS A 348 -19.61 23.67 -5.95
N HIS A 349 -20.52 23.33 -5.05
CA HIS A 349 -20.91 24.28 -4.01
C HIS A 349 -19.77 24.47 -3.01
N VAL A 350 -19.54 25.71 -2.57
CA VAL A 350 -18.45 26.05 -1.65
C VAL A 350 -19.01 26.97 -0.58
N ILE A 351 -18.85 26.57 0.68
CA ILE A 351 -19.35 27.30 1.84
C ILE A 351 -18.29 27.34 2.94
N PRO A 352 -18.19 28.44 3.71
CA PRO A 352 -17.36 28.44 4.90
C PRO A 352 -17.87 27.43 5.94
N THR A 353 -16.97 26.81 6.69
CA THR A 353 -17.34 25.86 7.76
C THR A 353 -17.88 26.55 9.02
N ARG A 354 -18.02 27.87 8.97
CA ARG A 354 -18.69 28.68 9.99
C ARG A 354 -19.76 29.52 9.34
N GLN A 355 -20.80 29.85 10.09
CA GLN A 355 -21.86 30.69 9.56
C GLN A 355 -21.30 32.08 9.23
N VAL A 356 -21.64 32.59 8.05
CA VAL A 356 -21.18 33.87 7.50
C VAL A 356 -22.36 34.68 7.00
N ASN A 357 -22.18 36.00 6.89
CA ASN A 357 -23.20 36.88 6.36
C ASN A 357 -23.33 36.68 4.84
N THR A 358 -24.57 36.60 4.36
CA THR A 358 -24.91 36.54 2.94
C THR A 358 -25.08 37.92 2.31
N ASN A 359 -24.98 39.00 3.10
CA ASN A 359 -24.78 40.35 2.58
C ASN A 359 -23.30 40.53 2.18
N PHE A 360 -23.05 40.70 0.89
CA PHE A 360 -21.72 40.91 0.32
C PHE A 360 -21.70 42.17 -0.55
N SER A 361 -20.60 42.91 -0.51
CA SER A 361 -20.40 44.11 -1.34
C SER A 361 -19.71 43.80 -2.67
N LYS A 362 -18.98 42.67 -2.75
CA LYS A 362 -18.24 42.21 -3.94
C LYS A 362 -18.33 40.68 -4.03
N PRO A 363 -18.38 40.10 -5.24
CA PRO A 363 -18.29 38.66 -5.42
C PRO A 363 -16.91 38.12 -5.00
N ILE A 364 -16.89 36.88 -4.52
CA ILE A 364 -15.67 36.17 -4.13
C ILE A 364 -15.35 35.06 -5.14
N ASP A 365 -14.11 35.05 -5.64
CA ASP A 365 -13.55 33.88 -6.32
C ASP A 365 -12.67 33.10 -5.33
N ILE A 366 -12.91 31.79 -5.24
CA ILE A 366 -12.09 30.84 -4.48
C ILE A 366 -11.06 30.26 -5.44
N VAL A 367 -9.79 30.48 -5.11
CA VAL A 367 -8.64 30.08 -5.93
C VAL A 367 -7.72 29.17 -5.13
N GLY A 368 -7.02 28.27 -5.82
CA GLY A 368 -6.05 27.39 -5.18
C GLY A 368 -4.67 28.01 -5.07
N GLN A 369 -3.69 27.13 -4.84
CA GLN A 369 -2.27 27.46 -4.61
C GLN A 369 -1.35 27.00 -5.76
N ILE A 370 -1.93 26.68 -6.92
CA ILE A 370 -1.20 26.28 -8.14
C ILE A 370 -0.81 27.53 -8.93
N CYS A 371 0.36 27.50 -9.56
CA CYS A 371 0.90 28.62 -10.33
C CYS A 371 0.29 28.74 -11.74
N GLU A 372 -1.03 28.62 -11.83
CA GLU A 372 -1.78 28.75 -13.09
C GLU A 372 -3.01 29.62 -12.90
N SER A 373 -3.28 30.51 -13.85
CA SER A 373 -4.48 31.36 -13.81
C SER A 373 -5.80 30.56 -13.86
N GLY A 374 -5.75 29.31 -14.33
CA GLY A 374 -6.86 28.38 -14.37
C GLY A 374 -7.19 27.75 -13.01
N ASP A 375 -6.37 27.95 -11.98
CA ASP A 375 -6.58 27.37 -10.64
C ASP A 375 -7.66 28.10 -9.84
N VAL A 376 -8.89 27.96 -10.33
CA VAL A 376 -10.09 28.56 -9.76
C VAL A 376 -11.08 27.45 -9.44
N ILE A 377 -11.27 27.21 -8.15
CA ILE A 377 -12.21 26.19 -7.65
C ILE A 377 -13.65 26.66 -7.81
N ALA A 378 -13.90 27.96 -7.56
CA ALA A 378 -15.24 28.49 -7.50
C ALA A 378 -15.26 29.98 -7.84
N ARG A 379 -16.15 30.39 -8.75
CA ARG A 379 -16.36 31.79 -9.12
C ARG A 379 -17.62 32.36 -8.49
N ASP A 380 -17.59 33.68 -8.29
CA ASP A 380 -18.75 34.54 -7.98
C ASP A 380 -19.60 34.05 -6.80
N ARG A 381 -18.93 33.68 -5.70
CA ARG A 381 -19.57 33.22 -4.46
C ARG A 381 -20.11 34.39 -3.63
N GLN A 382 -21.30 34.16 -3.08
CA GLN A 382 -22.19 35.16 -2.48
C GLN A 382 -22.19 35.09 -0.96
N PHE A 383 -21.01 35.16 -0.35
CA PHE A 383 -20.83 35.28 1.10
C PHE A 383 -19.69 36.24 1.41
N SER A 384 -19.63 36.77 2.63
CA SER A 384 -18.61 37.74 3.05
C SER A 384 -17.96 37.39 4.39
N ASN A 385 -17.07 38.26 4.87
CA ASN A 385 -16.44 38.20 6.20
C ASN A 385 -15.59 36.95 6.49
N VAL A 386 -15.05 36.26 5.48
CA VAL A 386 -14.04 35.19 5.69
C VAL A 386 -12.69 35.77 6.10
N ARG A 387 -11.87 34.97 6.80
CA ARG A 387 -10.56 35.34 7.33
C ARG A 387 -9.51 34.29 6.97
N GLU A 388 -8.26 34.71 6.92
CA GLU A 388 -7.14 33.76 6.84
C GLU A 388 -7.16 32.83 8.06
N GLY A 389 -6.95 31.54 7.84
CA GLY A 389 -7.08 30.49 8.85
C GLY A 389 -8.49 29.92 9.01
N ASP A 390 -9.53 30.53 8.43
CA ASP A 390 -10.84 29.88 8.34
C ASP A 390 -10.79 28.66 7.40
N PHE A 391 -11.79 27.79 7.51
CA PHE A 391 -11.95 26.64 6.63
C PHE A 391 -13.16 26.80 5.69
N LEU A 392 -13.02 26.24 4.50
CA LEU A 392 -14.04 26.10 3.47
C LEU A 392 -14.40 24.62 3.33
N CYS A 393 -15.66 24.35 3.02
CA CYS A 393 -16.19 23.05 2.60
C CYS A 393 -16.54 23.14 1.11
N ILE A 394 -15.94 22.29 0.29
CA ILE A 394 -16.24 22.11 -1.13
C ILE A 394 -17.03 20.82 -1.26
N LEU A 395 -18.30 20.92 -1.67
CA LEU A 395 -19.24 19.81 -1.68
C LEU A 395 -19.06 18.90 -2.92
N ASP A 396 -19.70 17.73 -2.89
CA ASP A 396 -19.93 16.84 -4.03
C ASP A 396 -18.65 16.32 -4.72
N ALA A 397 -17.59 16.15 -3.94
CA ALA A 397 -16.25 15.86 -4.42
C ALA A 397 -15.90 14.36 -4.46
N GLY A 398 -16.84 13.47 -4.12
CA GLY A 398 -16.53 12.04 -3.99
C GLY A 398 -16.44 11.28 -5.31
N ALA A 399 -16.95 11.85 -6.41
CA ALA A 399 -16.84 11.29 -7.74
C ALA A 399 -15.92 12.13 -8.62
N TYR A 400 -14.88 11.52 -9.17
CA TYR A 400 -13.88 12.18 -10.03
C TYR A 400 -13.16 13.34 -9.32
N GLY A 401 -13.12 13.31 -7.98
CA GLY A 401 -12.29 14.16 -7.15
C GLY A 401 -10.92 13.52 -6.97
N TYR A 402 -10.76 12.72 -5.90
CA TYR A 402 -9.50 12.05 -5.60
C TYR A 402 -8.96 11.22 -6.77
N ALA A 403 -9.83 10.50 -7.49
CA ALA A 403 -9.45 9.67 -8.64
C ALA A 403 -8.72 10.46 -9.75
N MET A 404 -8.99 11.76 -9.89
CA MET A 404 -8.33 12.66 -10.84
C MET A 404 -7.32 13.61 -10.18
N SER A 405 -6.98 13.40 -8.91
CA SER A 405 -5.94 14.18 -8.24
C SER A 405 -4.55 13.88 -8.82
N SER A 406 -3.64 14.83 -8.70
CA SER A 406 -2.27 14.75 -9.20
C SER A 406 -1.29 15.43 -8.26
N ASP A 407 -0.01 15.14 -8.47
CA ASP A 407 1.09 15.79 -7.74
C ASP A 407 1.59 17.05 -8.48
N TYR A 408 0.71 17.69 -9.27
CA TYR A 408 1.08 18.89 -10.02
C TYR A 408 1.62 20.00 -9.11
N ASN A 409 2.64 20.71 -9.60
CA ASN A 409 3.52 21.59 -8.79
C ASN A 409 4.20 20.88 -7.60
N ALA A 410 4.48 19.57 -7.72
CA ALA A 410 5.14 18.76 -6.69
C ALA A 410 4.43 18.84 -5.33
N ARG A 411 3.10 18.93 -5.37
CA ARG A 411 2.25 19.01 -4.17
C ARG A 411 1.73 17.60 -3.85
N PRO A 412 2.11 17.00 -2.71
CA PRO A 412 1.66 15.67 -2.38
C PRO A 412 0.14 15.57 -2.29
N ARG A 413 -0.42 14.42 -2.68
CA ARG A 413 -1.87 14.18 -2.63
C ARG A 413 -2.46 14.35 -1.23
N ALA A 414 -3.72 14.79 -1.21
CA ALA A 414 -4.51 14.95 0.01
C ALA A 414 -4.74 13.62 0.75
N MET A 415 -5.14 13.72 2.01
CA MET A 415 -5.64 12.61 2.81
C MET A 415 -7.12 12.34 2.49
N GLU A 416 -7.56 11.08 2.61
CA GLU A 416 -8.98 10.70 2.68
C GLU A 416 -9.32 10.20 4.09
N LEU A 417 -10.35 10.78 4.69
CA LEU A 417 -10.86 10.46 6.02
C LEU A 417 -12.27 9.91 5.90
N TRP A 418 -12.51 8.78 6.55
CA TRP A 418 -13.81 8.13 6.65
C TRP A 418 -14.52 8.57 7.92
N ILE A 419 -15.79 8.95 7.79
CA ILE A 419 -16.64 9.28 8.93
C ILE A 419 -17.89 8.39 8.93
N SER A 420 -18.32 8.01 10.13
CA SER A 420 -19.54 7.24 10.37
C SER A 420 -20.26 7.82 11.60
N GLU A 421 -21.50 7.38 11.82
CA GLU A 421 -22.29 7.79 12.99
C GLU A 421 -21.78 7.22 14.32
N ILE A 422 -21.19 6.01 14.28
CA ILE A 422 -20.90 5.23 15.49
C ILE A 422 -19.41 5.26 15.84
N LYS A 423 -18.53 5.32 14.85
CA LYS A 423 -17.08 5.26 15.05
C LYS A 423 -16.44 6.64 14.95
N SER A 424 -15.32 6.80 15.64
CA SER A 424 -14.42 7.93 15.44
C SER A 424 -13.95 8.00 13.98
N PRO A 425 -13.62 9.19 13.45
CA PRO A 425 -13.08 9.32 12.09
C PRO A 425 -11.83 8.45 11.88
N GLU A 426 -11.74 7.77 10.73
CA GLU A 426 -10.66 6.83 10.39
C GLU A 426 -9.93 7.29 9.12
N ILE A 427 -8.60 7.22 9.13
CA ILE A 427 -7.81 7.55 7.93
C ILE A 427 -7.86 6.34 6.99
N ILE A 428 -8.46 6.53 5.81
CA ILE A 428 -8.59 5.49 4.77
C ILE A 428 -7.67 5.72 3.58
N ARG A 429 -7.02 6.89 3.53
CA ARG A 429 -5.83 7.12 2.71
C ARG A 429 -4.96 8.17 3.36
N THR A 430 -3.70 7.84 3.62
CA THR A 430 -2.73 8.77 4.22
C THR A 430 -2.40 9.92 3.29
N ARG A 431 -2.04 11.07 3.87
CA ARG A 431 -1.52 12.22 3.11
C ARG A 431 -0.20 11.84 2.45
N GLY A 432 -0.03 12.23 1.19
CA GLY A 432 1.26 12.10 0.53
C GLY A 432 2.34 12.92 1.24
N THR A 433 3.56 12.41 1.22
CA THR A 433 4.75 13.06 1.75
C THR A 433 5.62 13.58 0.60
N LEU A 434 6.61 14.42 0.92
CA LEU A 434 7.61 14.82 -0.08
C LEU A 434 8.45 13.63 -0.58
N MET A 435 8.59 12.58 0.22
CA MET A 435 9.32 11.37 -0.19
C MET A 435 8.55 10.56 -1.23
N ASP A 436 7.22 10.55 -1.18
CA ASP A 436 6.40 9.83 -2.16
C ASP A 436 6.57 10.38 -3.58
N LEU A 437 6.93 11.66 -3.71
CA LEU A 437 7.26 12.27 -5.00
C LEU A 437 8.48 11.62 -5.68
N LEU A 438 9.32 10.91 -4.92
CA LEU A 438 10.53 10.25 -5.42
C LEU A 438 10.32 8.78 -5.78
N SER A 439 9.21 8.15 -5.37
CA SER A 439 9.01 6.69 -5.42
C SER A 439 9.11 6.05 -6.80
N HIS A 440 8.94 6.84 -7.87
CA HIS A 440 9.04 6.38 -9.26
C HIS A 440 10.01 7.20 -10.09
N GLN A 441 10.86 8.01 -9.45
CA GLN A 441 11.90 8.77 -10.10
C GLN A 441 13.22 8.03 -9.97
N VAL A 442 13.76 7.60 -11.11
CA VAL A 442 15.15 7.15 -11.18
C VAL A 442 15.96 8.34 -11.67
N LYS A 443 16.88 8.82 -10.83
CA LYS A 443 17.94 9.68 -11.32
C LYS A 443 18.89 8.77 -12.11
N PRO A 444 18.96 8.86 -13.46
CA PRO A 444 19.93 8.07 -14.19
C PRO A 444 21.32 8.42 -13.66
N SER A 445 22.25 7.48 -13.74
CA SER A 445 23.66 7.85 -13.62
C SER A 445 23.94 8.86 -14.73
N MET A 446 23.85 10.16 -14.42
CA MET A 446 24.56 11.14 -15.22
C MET A 446 25.98 10.62 -15.29
N ASP A 447 26.54 10.59 -16.48
CA ASP A 447 27.94 10.24 -16.72
C ASP A 447 28.78 11.25 -15.97
N SER A 448 28.90 10.98 -14.68
CA SER A 448 29.37 11.89 -13.68
C SER A 448 30.60 11.20 -13.16
N LYS A 449 31.72 11.85 -13.41
CA LYS A 449 32.94 11.67 -12.66
C LYS A 449 32.74 12.01 -11.15
N LEU A 450 31.51 11.93 -10.61
CA LEU A 450 31.05 12.52 -9.35
C LEU A 450 30.03 11.67 -8.53
N SER A 451 29.58 10.47 -8.93
CA SER A 451 28.65 9.69 -8.06
C SER A 451 28.94 8.20 -7.95
N ARG A 452 30.09 7.85 -7.37
CA ARG A 452 30.40 6.50 -6.88
C ARG A 452 30.91 6.55 -5.44
N VAL A 453 30.15 7.25 -4.62
CA VAL A 453 30.55 7.69 -3.29
C VAL A 453 29.56 7.09 -2.28
N ILE A 454 30.04 6.19 -1.42
CA ILE A 454 29.24 5.46 -0.42
C ILE A 454 29.51 6.08 0.96
N PRO A 455 28.54 6.80 1.56
CA PRO A 455 28.65 7.16 2.97
C PRO A 455 28.64 5.90 3.82
N PHE A 456 29.51 5.81 4.82
CA PHE A 456 29.58 4.64 5.68
C PHE A 456 29.75 5.05 7.14
N ILE A 457 29.40 4.11 8.02
CA ILE A 457 29.69 4.19 9.44
C ILE A 457 30.58 2.99 9.76
N LYS A 458 31.62 3.17 10.57
CA LYS A 458 32.45 2.08 11.08
C LYS A 458 32.21 1.95 12.58
N MET A 459 31.84 0.75 13.04
CA MET A 459 31.58 0.48 14.45
C MET A 459 32.17 -0.87 14.85
N HIS A 460 32.45 -1.04 16.14
CA HIS A 460 32.80 -2.35 16.71
C HIS A 460 32.09 -2.60 18.03
N GLY A 461 31.95 -3.88 18.39
CA GLY A 461 31.52 -4.27 19.72
C GLY A 461 32.72 -4.35 20.68
N ILE A 462 33.54 -5.37 20.48
CA ILE A 462 34.74 -5.66 21.29
C ILE A 462 35.89 -6.08 20.36
N GLY A 463 36.36 -5.14 19.54
CA GLY A 463 37.47 -5.34 18.60
C GLY A 463 37.09 -5.94 17.23
N ASN A 464 35.88 -6.49 17.09
CA ASN A 464 35.38 -6.97 15.80
C ASN A 464 34.63 -5.83 15.06
N ASP A 465 35.20 -5.36 13.97
CA ASP A 465 34.81 -4.11 13.31
C ASP A 465 34.04 -4.34 12.01
N TYR A 466 32.87 -3.72 11.85
CA TYR A 466 32.10 -3.79 10.62
C TYR A 466 31.93 -2.41 9.99
N ILE A 467 31.74 -2.41 8.68
CA ILE A 467 31.28 -1.24 7.94
C ILE A 467 29.77 -1.32 7.82
N TYR A 468 29.08 -0.22 8.13
CA TYR A 468 27.62 -0.13 8.15
C TYR A 468 27.13 0.87 7.13
N LEU A 469 26.09 0.47 6.40
CA LEU A 469 25.32 1.34 5.51
C LEU A 469 23.95 1.61 6.13
N ASP A 470 23.70 2.86 6.45
CA ASP A 470 22.44 3.33 7.03
C ASP A 470 21.44 3.71 5.94
N TYR A 471 20.52 2.79 5.60
CA TYR A 471 19.43 3.02 4.64
C TYR A 471 18.24 3.74 5.27
N LEU A 472 18.23 3.95 6.59
CA LEU A 472 17.22 4.79 7.24
C LEU A 472 17.52 6.28 7.01
N LYS A 473 18.79 6.61 6.80
CA LYS A 473 19.27 7.98 6.53
C LYS A 473 19.61 8.25 5.07
N TYR A 474 20.28 7.31 4.41
CA TYR A 474 20.86 7.52 3.08
C TYR A 474 20.22 6.60 2.04
N SER A 475 20.18 7.07 0.80
CA SER A 475 19.92 6.23 -0.37
C SER A 475 21.24 5.89 -1.04
N TYR A 476 21.45 4.60 -1.29
CA TYR A 476 22.66 4.10 -1.95
C TYR A 476 22.35 3.75 -3.41
N PRO A 477 23.35 3.81 -4.32
CA PRO A 477 23.17 3.35 -5.69
C PRO A 477 22.87 1.84 -5.74
N GLU A 478 22.50 1.35 -6.93
CA GLU A 478 22.45 -0.10 -7.16
C GLU A 478 23.85 -0.69 -6.94
N ILE A 479 23.95 -1.59 -5.97
CA ILE A 479 25.20 -2.13 -5.46
C ILE A 479 25.07 -3.65 -5.38
N ASP A 480 26.04 -4.35 -5.95
CA ASP A 480 26.31 -5.73 -5.60
C ASP A 480 26.95 -5.77 -4.20
N TYR A 481 26.17 -6.15 -3.19
CA TYR A 481 26.63 -6.18 -1.79
C TYR A 481 27.72 -7.21 -1.54
N GLN A 482 27.79 -8.29 -2.33
CA GLN A 482 28.82 -9.31 -2.17
C GLN A 482 30.17 -8.72 -2.60
N LEU A 483 30.19 -8.10 -3.78
CA LEU A 483 31.39 -7.43 -4.29
C LEU A 483 31.77 -6.20 -3.44
N LEU A 484 30.78 -5.45 -2.96
CA LEU A 484 31.05 -4.30 -2.09
C LEU A 484 31.68 -4.75 -0.78
N ALA A 485 31.14 -5.78 -0.13
CA ALA A 485 31.67 -6.30 1.13
C ALA A 485 33.15 -6.69 0.97
N GLN A 486 33.50 -7.42 -0.09
CA GLN A 486 34.89 -7.76 -0.40
C GLN A 486 35.80 -6.53 -0.55
N ARG A 487 35.36 -5.51 -1.30
CA ARG A 487 36.16 -4.31 -1.55
C ARG A 487 36.30 -3.44 -0.31
N ILE A 488 35.21 -3.15 0.38
CA ILE A 488 35.17 -2.18 1.48
C ILE A 488 35.80 -2.74 2.75
N SER A 489 35.70 -4.06 2.97
CA SER A 489 36.32 -4.76 4.10
C SER A 489 37.82 -4.99 3.91
N HIS A 490 38.38 -4.82 2.71
CA HIS A 490 39.81 -5.03 2.48
C HIS A 490 40.66 -4.06 3.32
N ARG A 491 41.44 -4.57 4.29
CA ARG A 491 42.14 -3.72 5.28
C ARG A 491 43.22 -2.77 4.70
N LYS A 492 43.72 -3.00 3.48
CA LYS A 492 44.73 -2.12 2.83
C LYS A 492 44.17 -1.17 1.77
N TYR A 493 43.07 -1.53 1.13
CA TYR A 493 42.55 -0.84 -0.07
C TYR A 493 41.10 -0.36 0.12
N GLY A 494 40.39 -0.97 1.06
CA GLY A 494 39.09 -0.54 1.55
C GLY A 494 39.22 0.24 2.86
N ILE A 495 38.10 0.34 3.56
CA ILE A 495 38.01 0.92 4.91
C ILE A 495 38.63 -0.04 5.93
N GLY A 496 38.56 -1.35 5.64
CA GLY A 496 38.99 -2.40 6.54
C GLY A 496 37.92 -2.75 7.56
N GLY A 497 37.60 -4.03 7.68
CA GLY A 497 36.71 -4.59 8.69
C GLY A 497 36.36 -6.04 8.39
N ASP A 498 35.61 -6.68 9.29
CA ASP A 498 35.21 -8.08 9.21
C ASP A 498 34.04 -8.31 8.26
N GLY A 499 33.41 -7.25 7.77
CA GLY A 499 32.31 -7.34 6.80
C GLY A 499 31.53 -6.05 6.61
N LEU A 500 30.40 -6.18 5.92
CA LEU A 500 29.43 -5.14 5.63
C LEU A 500 28.10 -5.44 6.29
N VAL A 501 27.50 -4.45 6.95
CA VAL A 501 26.18 -4.56 7.60
C VAL A 501 25.25 -3.49 7.01
N LEU A 502 24.04 -3.89 6.64
CA LEU A 502 23.01 -2.97 6.16
C LEU A 502 21.98 -2.75 7.27
N ILE A 503 21.71 -1.48 7.59
CA ILE A 503 20.63 -1.05 8.49
C ILE A 503 19.47 -0.62 7.61
N LEU A 504 18.42 -1.42 7.56
CA LEU A 504 17.29 -1.31 6.63
C LEU A 504 15.98 -1.05 7.38
N PRO A 505 14.96 -0.46 6.74
CA PRO A 505 13.61 -0.47 7.28
C PRO A 505 13.11 -1.93 7.37
N GLY A 506 12.57 -2.29 8.54
CA GLY A 506 11.96 -3.61 8.78
C GLY A 506 10.46 -3.62 8.48
N SER A 507 9.83 -4.77 8.66
CA SER A 507 8.37 -4.88 8.53
C SER A 507 7.66 -4.16 9.68
N THR A 508 6.49 -3.56 9.43
CA THR A 508 5.68 -2.86 10.46
C THR A 508 6.42 -1.77 11.27
N GLY A 509 7.27 -0.97 10.61
CA GLY A 509 7.95 0.16 11.27
C GLY A 509 9.10 -0.24 12.21
N THR A 510 9.61 -1.47 12.09
CA THR A 510 10.79 -1.97 12.82
C THR A 510 12.10 -1.71 12.06
N ILE A 511 13.23 -2.23 12.55
CA ILE A 511 14.53 -2.21 11.87
C ILE A 511 14.87 -3.62 11.40
N ARG A 512 15.43 -3.72 10.20
CA ARG A 512 16.00 -4.96 9.65
C ARG A 512 17.51 -4.83 9.46
N MET A 513 18.24 -5.88 9.78
CA MET A 513 19.68 -6.00 9.56
C MET A 513 19.98 -7.09 8.53
N ARG A 514 20.87 -6.80 7.57
CA ARG A 514 21.54 -7.81 6.73
C ARG A 514 23.05 -7.71 6.93
N MET A 515 23.75 -8.84 6.86
CA MET A 515 25.20 -8.89 7.11
C MET A 515 25.90 -9.73 6.05
N PHE A 516 27.00 -9.19 5.52
CA PHE A 516 27.89 -9.84 4.57
C PHE A 516 29.28 -9.93 5.18
N ASN A 517 29.91 -11.10 5.11
CA ASN A 517 31.29 -11.30 5.53
C ASN A 517 32.25 -10.61 4.57
N ALA A 518 33.51 -10.45 4.99
CA ALA A 518 34.57 -9.87 4.16
C ALA A 518 34.84 -10.64 2.84
N ASP A 519 34.39 -11.90 2.72
CA ASP A 519 34.45 -12.68 1.48
C ASP A 519 33.22 -12.49 0.57
N GLY A 520 32.25 -11.66 0.96
CA GLY A 520 31.02 -11.39 0.21
C GLY A 520 29.84 -12.32 0.54
N SER A 521 30.04 -13.38 1.32
CA SER A 521 28.96 -14.30 1.71
C SER A 521 27.98 -13.64 2.69
N GLU A 522 26.66 -13.88 2.52
CA GLU A 522 25.63 -13.34 3.43
C GLU A 522 25.46 -14.23 4.67
N ALA A 523 25.83 -13.69 5.82
CA ALA A 523 25.75 -14.36 7.12
C ALA A 523 24.37 -14.15 7.77
N GLU A 524 24.00 -15.07 8.66
CA GLU A 524 22.68 -15.01 9.31
C GLU A 524 22.59 -13.94 10.39
N MET A 525 23.63 -13.82 11.23
CA MET A 525 23.71 -12.84 12.31
C MET A 525 25.15 -12.76 12.87
N CYS A 526 25.56 -11.58 13.35
CA CYS A 526 26.65 -11.44 14.31
C CYS A 526 26.16 -10.68 15.54
N GLY A 527 26.29 -11.29 16.71
CA GLY A 527 25.78 -10.69 17.95
C GLY A 527 26.50 -9.40 18.37
N ASN A 528 27.69 -9.13 17.84
CA ASN A 528 28.39 -7.86 18.05
C ASN A 528 27.94 -6.81 17.04
N ALA A 529 27.73 -7.20 15.78
CA ALA A 529 27.20 -6.31 14.75
C ALA A 529 25.81 -5.77 15.12
N ILE A 530 24.91 -6.66 15.58
CA ILE A 530 23.54 -6.28 15.95
C ILE A 530 23.47 -5.38 17.19
N ARG A 531 24.43 -5.49 18.12
CA ARG A 531 24.56 -4.52 19.24
C ARG A 531 24.87 -3.13 18.73
N CYS A 532 25.79 -3.02 17.76
CA CYS A 532 26.11 -1.74 17.15
C CYS A 532 24.90 -1.16 16.41
N VAL A 533 24.14 -1.99 15.67
CA VAL A 533 22.88 -1.52 15.03
C VAL A 533 21.89 -1.02 16.08
N GLY A 534 21.67 -1.79 17.16
CA GLY A 534 20.75 -1.41 18.22
C GLY A 534 21.13 -0.10 18.91
N GLY A 535 22.39 0.02 19.32
CA GLY A 535 22.92 1.22 19.97
C GLY A 535 22.87 2.45 19.05
N TYR A 536 23.34 2.31 17.80
CA TYR A 536 23.33 3.37 16.81
C TYR A 536 21.91 3.88 16.51
N CYS A 537 20.96 2.96 16.26
CA CYS A 537 19.60 3.34 15.92
C CYS A 537 18.85 4.00 17.10
N PHE A 538 19.14 3.58 18.33
CA PHE A 538 18.63 4.27 19.52
C PHE A 538 19.25 5.68 19.65
N GLN A 539 20.57 5.79 19.49
CA GLN A 539 21.28 7.07 19.59
C GLN A 539 20.84 8.09 18.52
N LYS A 540 20.60 7.66 17.28
CA LYS A 540 20.09 8.53 16.19
C LYS A 540 18.58 8.82 16.30
N GLY A 541 17.88 8.20 17.26
CA GLY A 541 16.45 8.43 17.49
C GLY A 541 15.51 7.70 16.52
N TYR A 542 16.02 6.72 15.75
CA TYR A 542 15.20 5.86 14.89
C TYR A 542 14.27 4.97 15.70
N ILE A 543 14.72 4.54 16.89
CA ILE A 543 13.91 3.82 17.88
C ILE A 543 13.96 4.58 19.21
N LYS A 544 12.79 4.86 19.78
CA LYS A 544 12.68 5.56 21.08
C LYS A 544 12.55 4.61 22.27
N SER A 545 12.11 3.37 22.04
CA SER A 545 11.98 2.37 23.09
C SER A 545 13.35 1.79 23.46
N LYS A 546 13.58 1.54 24.75
CA LYS A 546 14.77 0.80 25.22
C LYS A 546 14.70 -0.69 24.92
N ILE A 547 13.51 -1.24 24.65
CA ILE A 547 13.30 -2.65 24.34
C ILE A 547 12.61 -2.73 22.97
N PHE A 548 13.24 -3.42 22.03
CA PHE A 548 12.73 -3.54 20.66
C PHE A 548 13.26 -4.78 19.96
N LEU A 549 12.73 -5.07 18.77
CA LEU A 549 13.15 -6.17 17.91
C LEU A 549 13.94 -5.64 16.71
N ILE A 550 14.98 -6.37 16.31
CA ILE A 550 15.64 -6.21 15.02
C ILE A 550 15.42 -7.49 14.20
N GLU A 551 14.89 -7.35 13.00
CA GLU A 551 14.73 -8.45 12.05
C GLU A 551 16.08 -8.86 11.47
N THR A 552 16.39 -10.16 11.50
CA THR A 552 17.61 -10.73 10.90
C THR A 552 17.26 -11.94 10.05
N LYS A 553 18.23 -12.46 9.29
CA LYS A 553 18.05 -13.70 8.54
C LYS A 553 17.82 -14.91 9.47
N ALA A 554 18.34 -14.88 10.69
CA ALA A 554 18.08 -15.87 11.75
C ALA A 554 16.76 -15.61 12.54
N GLY A 555 15.86 -14.79 12.00
CA GLY A 555 14.63 -14.36 12.67
C GLY A 555 14.79 -13.09 13.54
N PRO A 556 13.70 -12.58 14.13
CA PRO A 556 13.74 -11.38 14.96
C PRO A 556 14.52 -11.61 16.25
N LYS A 557 15.35 -10.64 16.64
CA LYS A 557 16.14 -10.67 17.87
C LYS A 557 15.77 -9.51 18.77
N GLN A 558 15.60 -9.80 20.05
CA GLN A 558 15.29 -8.78 21.05
C GLN A 558 16.56 -8.05 21.49
N ILE A 559 16.45 -6.73 21.50
CA ILE A 559 17.49 -5.78 21.88
C ILE A 559 17.00 -4.99 23.09
N ILE A 560 17.88 -4.82 24.06
CA ILE A 560 17.67 -4.01 25.25
C ILE A 560 18.82 -3.02 25.38
N ILE A 561 18.49 -1.72 25.45
CA ILE A 561 19.44 -0.64 25.72
C ILE A 561 19.58 -0.50 27.23
N GLU A 562 20.70 -0.97 27.78
CA GLU A 562 21.00 -0.88 29.22
C GLU A 562 21.40 0.56 29.58
N ASN A 563 22.34 1.12 28.80
CA ASN A 563 22.75 2.52 28.88
C ASN A 563 23.30 2.99 27.51
N GLU A 564 23.90 4.18 27.45
CA GLU A 564 24.36 4.79 26.19
C GLU A 564 25.33 3.90 25.39
N ASN A 565 26.17 3.11 26.08
CA ASN A 565 27.23 2.32 25.44
C ASN A 565 27.04 0.81 25.58
N LEU A 566 26.12 0.34 26.43
CA LEU A 566 25.85 -1.09 26.66
C LEU A 566 24.53 -1.53 26.06
N VAL A 567 24.62 -2.53 25.19
CA VAL A 567 23.46 -3.15 24.53
C VAL A 567 23.41 -4.63 24.89
N LYS A 568 22.21 -5.10 25.20
CA LYS A 568 21.91 -6.48 25.53
C LYS A 568 21.09 -7.13 24.41
N VAL A 569 21.47 -8.35 24.04
CA VAL A 569 20.90 -9.09 22.91
C VAL A 569 20.53 -10.50 23.36
N ASN A 570 19.34 -10.96 22.96
CA ASN A 570 18.94 -12.36 23.14
C ASN A 570 19.57 -13.23 22.04
N MET A 571 20.44 -14.16 22.44
CA MET A 571 21.14 -15.09 21.55
C MET A 571 20.31 -16.35 21.25
N GLY A 572 19.21 -16.58 21.97
CA GLY A 572 18.31 -17.72 21.80
C GLY A 572 18.68 -18.94 22.65
N LYS A 573 18.06 -20.08 22.31
CA LYS A 573 18.21 -21.35 23.03
C LYS A 573 19.44 -22.13 22.56
N PRO A 574 20.31 -22.62 23.46
CA PRO A 574 21.39 -23.54 23.11
C PRO A 574 20.85 -24.90 22.64
N ASN A 575 21.50 -25.48 21.64
CA ASN A 575 21.32 -26.87 21.25
C ASN A 575 22.39 -27.73 21.93
N LEU A 576 21.94 -28.76 22.63
CA LEU A 576 22.76 -29.69 23.40
C LEU A 576 22.80 -31.09 22.77
N ASN A 577 22.11 -31.31 21.66
CA ASN A 577 22.06 -32.62 21.02
C ASN A 577 23.33 -32.87 20.20
N GLY A 578 24.15 -33.82 20.65
CA GLY A 578 25.41 -34.17 20.01
C GLY A 578 25.33 -34.67 18.57
N LEU A 579 24.15 -35.12 18.11
CA LEU A 579 23.90 -35.47 16.70
C LEU A 579 23.50 -34.27 15.83
N GLU A 580 22.97 -33.21 16.44
CA GLU A 580 22.60 -31.97 15.74
C GLU A 580 23.73 -30.94 15.77
N ILE A 581 24.68 -31.11 16.70
CA ILE A 581 26.00 -30.52 16.62
C ILE A 581 26.82 -31.47 15.73
N PRO A 582 27.53 -31.03 14.68
CA PRO A 582 28.34 -31.89 13.80
C PRO A 582 29.51 -32.56 14.54
N THR A 583 29.19 -33.51 15.40
CA THR A 583 30.10 -34.39 16.12
C THR A 583 29.82 -35.84 15.76
N THR A 584 30.80 -36.73 15.87
CA THR A 584 30.59 -38.18 15.72
C THR A 584 29.99 -38.84 16.97
N ILE A 585 29.57 -38.06 17.98
CA ILE A 585 29.25 -38.54 19.32
C ILE A 585 27.76 -38.43 19.57
N ASN A 586 27.11 -39.57 19.76
CA ASN A 586 25.67 -39.65 20.00
C ASN A 586 25.33 -39.54 21.51
N ARG A 587 25.39 -38.33 22.08
CA ARG A 587 24.98 -38.01 23.47
C ARG A 587 24.28 -36.66 23.57
N ILE A 588 23.40 -36.50 24.58
CA ILE A 588 22.63 -35.28 24.84
C ILE A 588 22.63 -35.00 26.36
N PRO A 589 23.42 -34.03 26.87
CA PRO A 589 24.52 -33.32 26.24
C PRO A 589 25.82 -34.15 26.10
N ILE A 590 26.74 -33.72 25.24
CA ILE A 590 28.14 -34.15 25.27
C ILE A 590 28.85 -33.31 26.32
N ILE A 591 29.24 -33.93 27.44
CA ILE A 591 29.97 -33.29 28.53
C ILE A 591 31.25 -34.07 28.80
N ASP A 592 32.36 -33.36 28.97
CA ASP A 592 33.67 -33.90 29.33
C ASP A 592 34.11 -35.08 28.46
N GLU A 593 33.92 -34.94 27.14
CA GLU A 593 34.47 -35.92 26.23
C GLU A 593 35.99 -35.76 26.12
N PRO A 594 36.77 -36.83 26.37
CA PRO A 594 38.23 -36.76 26.24
C PRO A 594 38.67 -36.38 24.83
N MET A 595 39.68 -35.52 24.77
CA MET A 595 40.34 -35.07 23.55
C MET A 595 41.85 -35.13 23.75
N GLU A 596 42.52 -35.93 22.94
CA GLU A 596 43.97 -36.04 22.91
C GLU A 596 44.49 -35.76 21.51
N ILE A 597 45.31 -34.73 21.40
CA ILE A 597 46.07 -34.41 20.19
C ILE A 597 47.51 -34.08 20.59
N GLU A 598 48.42 -34.15 19.62
CA GLU A 598 49.80 -33.74 19.87
C GLU A 598 49.87 -32.25 20.27
N GLY A 599 50.26 -32.00 21.52
CA GLY A 599 50.37 -30.66 22.12
C GLY A 599 49.20 -30.24 23.00
N PHE A 600 48.14 -31.05 23.11
CA PHE A 600 46.99 -30.75 23.97
C PHE A 600 46.24 -32.02 24.43
N SER A 601 45.98 -32.09 25.74
CA SER A 601 45.10 -33.10 26.34
C SER A 601 44.06 -32.39 27.21
N GLY A 602 42.80 -32.72 27.02
CA GLY A 602 41.69 -32.11 27.75
C GLY A 602 40.39 -32.85 27.55
N ALA A 603 39.29 -32.25 27.99
CA ALA A 603 37.95 -32.77 27.75
C ALA A 603 37.03 -31.63 27.29
N PHE A 604 36.19 -31.89 26.28
CA PHE A 604 35.28 -30.89 25.73
C PHE A 604 33.83 -31.15 26.09
N THR A 605 33.09 -30.06 26.22
CA THR A 605 31.63 -30.04 26.19
C THR A 605 31.19 -29.45 24.85
N ALA A 606 30.31 -30.13 24.12
CA ALA A 606 29.85 -29.66 22.81
C ALA A 606 28.49 -28.96 22.92
N ILE A 607 28.38 -27.75 22.40
CA ILE A 607 27.15 -26.94 22.39
C ILE A 607 27.03 -26.24 21.04
N SER A 608 25.80 -26.04 20.55
CA SER A 608 25.54 -25.16 19.41
C SER A 608 24.68 -23.98 19.80
N MET A 609 25.07 -22.78 19.36
CA MET A 609 24.29 -21.55 19.45
C MET A 609 23.81 -21.10 18.05
N GLY A 610 23.63 -22.07 17.15
CA GLY A 610 23.43 -21.88 15.70
C GLY A 610 24.63 -22.35 14.88
N ASN A 611 25.81 -22.39 15.49
CA ASN A 611 27.04 -22.98 14.97
C ASN A 611 27.73 -23.85 16.05
N PRO A 612 28.55 -24.84 15.66
CA PRO A 612 29.11 -25.80 16.61
C PRO A 612 30.30 -25.26 17.40
N HIS A 613 30.32 -25.55 18.70
CA HIS A 613 31.33 -25.13 19.66
C HIS A 613 31.80 -26.32 20.51
N ALA A 614 33.11 -26.45 20.68
CA ALA A 614 33.76 -27.41 21.58
C ALA A 614 34.49 -26.63 22.68
N ILE A 615 33.95 -26.72 23.91
CA ILE A 615 34.39 -25.91 25.03
C ILE A 615 35.29 -26.73 25.95
N TYR A 616 36.53 -26.25 26.12
CA TYR A 616 37.55 -26.83 26.97
C TYR A 616 37.78 -25.92 28.19
N PHE A 617 37.60 -26.46 29.38
CA PHE A 617 37.99 -25.78 30.62
C PHE A 617 39.43 -26.13 30.95
N VAL A 618 40.29 -25.12 31.04
CA VAL A 618 41.75 -25.27 31.22
C VAL A 618 42.24 -24.49 32.43
N ASN A 619 43.37 -24.92 32.99
CA ASN A 619 43.94 -24.27 34.18
C ASN A 619 44.69 -22.98 33.88
N ASN A 620 45.21 -22.80 32.66
CA ASN A 620 45.96 -21.61 32.28
C ASN A 620 45.90 -21.38 30.76
N LEU A 621 45.30 -20.26 30.35
CA LEU A 621 45.14 -19.91 28.93
C LEU A 621 46.41 -19.37 28.26
N SER A 622 47.36 -18.85 29.04
CA SER A 622 48.58 -18.22 28.53
C SER A 622 49.57 -19.25 27.99
N ASN A 623 49.47 -20.51 28.44
CA ASN A 623 50.34 -21.61 28.00
C ASN A 623 49.84 -22.32 26.74
N LEU A 624 48.66 -21.96 26.22
CA LEU A 624 48.10 -22.58 25.03
C LEU A 624 48.61 -21.90 23.75
N ASP A 625 49.32 -22.66 22.94
CA ASP A 625 49.65 -22.32 21.56
C ASP A 625 48.47 -22.66 20.65
N LEU A 626 47.53 -21.70 20.52
CA LEU A 626 46.33 -21.87 19.69
C LEU A 626 46.63 -22.00 18.21
N GLU A 627 47.74 -21.43 17.72
CA GLU A 627 48.13 -21.59 16.32
C GLU A 627 48.58 -23.03 16.03
N TRP A 628 49.20 -23.69 17.01
CA TRP A 628 49.57 -25.09 16.90
C TRP A 628 48.38 -26.05 17.08
N ILE A 629 47.56 -25.85 18.11
CA ILE A 629 46.51 -26.83 18.49
C ILE A 629 45.19 -26.58 17.77
N GLY A 630 44.87 -25.33 17.43
CA GLY A 630 43.61 -24.92 16.82
C GLY A 630 43.29 -25.66 15.51
N PRO A 631 44.20 -25.69 14.51
CA PRO A 631 43.97 -26.41 13.26
C PRO A 631 43.73 -27.91 13.46
N LYS A 632 44.39 -28.52 14.47
CA LYS A 632 44.26 -29.95 14.79
C LYS A 632 42.90 -30.25 15.42
N LEU A 633 42.42 -29.39 16.33
CA LEU A 633 41.10 -29.53 16.94
C LEU A 633 39.99 -29.24 15.95
N GLU A 634 40.14 -28.17 15.14
CA GLU A 634 39.18 -27.81 14.10
C GLU A 634 38.90 -28.97 13.15
N ASN A 635 39.94 -29.72 12.75
CA ASN A 635 39.84 -30.81 11.78
C ASN A 635 39.86 -32.21 12.43
N HIS A 636 39.65 -32.30 13.75
CA HIS A 636 39.67 -33.60 14.44
C HIS A 636 38.57 -34.52 13.90
N PRO A 637 38.78 -35.85 13.77
CA PRO A 637 37.78 -36.80 13.27
C PRO A 637 36.43 -36.78 14.01
N TYR A 638 36.41 -36.27 15.24
CA TYR A 638 35.16 -36.05 15.97
C TYR A 638 34.27 -35.01 15.33
N PHE A 639 34.79 -34.10 14.51
CA PHE A 639 34.08 -32.96 13.96
C PHE A 639 34.10 -33.02 12.43
N PRO A 640 33.25 -33.86 11.80
CA PRO A 640 33.26 -34.07 10.35
C PRO A 640 33.03 -32.77 9.54
N GLU A 641 32.31 -31.80 10.11
CA GLU A 641 32.09 -30.49 9.50
C GLU A 641 32.98 -29.39 10.10
N ARG A 642 34.02 -29.79 10.83
CA ARG A 642 34.90 -28.95 11.64
C ARG A 642 34.17 -28.20 12.76
N ILE A 643 34.90 -27.65 13.73
CA ILE A 643 34.30 -27.00 14.91
C ILE A 643 35.05 -25.74 15.36
N ASN A 644 34.35 -24.82 16.02
CA ASN A 644 34.98 -23.76 16.81
C ASN A 644 35.45 -24.33 18.15
N SER A 645 36.67 -24.02 18.58
CA SER A 645 37.22 -24.51 19.84
C SER A 645 37.43 -23.37 20.82
N GLU A 646 36.72 -23.41 21.94
CA GLU A 646 36.78 -22.40 22.99
C GLU A 646 37.57 -22.92 24.19
N PHE A 647 38.42 -22.05 24.73
CA PHE A 647 39.23 -22.36 25.91
C PHE A 647 38.87 -21.37 27.01
N VAL A 648 38.53 -21.92 28.18
CA VAL A 648 38.01 -21.16 29.30
C VAL A 648 38.85 -21.43 30.53
N GLU A 649 39.46 -20.38 31.08
CA GLU A 649 40.12 -20.43 32.39
C GLU A 649 39.20 -19.77 33.41
N ILE A 650 38.88 -20.49 34.48
CA ILE A 650 37.96 -20.04 35.51
C ILE A 650 38.72 -19.18 36.51
N VAL A 651 38.38 -17.90 36.57
CA VAL A 651 38.90 -16.97 37.60
C VAL A 651 38.04 -17.09 38.87
N SER A 652 36.71 -17.13 38.70
CA SER A 652 35.75 -17.41 39.76
C SER A 652 34.45 -18.00 39.15
N LYS A 653 33.47 -18.38 39.98
CA LYS A 653 32.16 -18.81 39.47
C LYS A 653 31.42 -17.71 38.67
N LYS A 654 31.85 -16.46 38.75
CA LYS A 654 31.24 -15.29 38.08
C LYS A 654 32.16 -14.63 37.07
N GLU A 655 33.35 -15.17 36.84
CA GLU A 655 34.37 -14.50 36.03
C GLU A 655 35.29 -15.51 35.36
N VAL A 656 35.52 -15.37 34.05
CA VAL A 656 36.38 -16.27 33.28
C VAL A 656 37.24 -15.51 32.27
N ASN A 657 38.42 -16.03 32.01
CA ASN A 657 39.20 -15.67 30.84
C ASN A 657 38.80 -16.59 29.68
N PHE A 658 38.76 -16.05 28.46
CA PHE A 658 38.25 -16.76 27.28
C PHE A 658 39.13 -16.51 26.05
N ARG A 659 39.52 -17.60 25.37
CA ARG A 659 40.13 -17.57 24.03
C ARG A 659 39.41 -18.55 23.12
N VAL A 660 39.50 -18.32 21.82
CA VAL A 660 38.76 -19.10 20.82
C VAL A 660 39.58 -19.28 19.55
N TRP A 661 39.52 -20.48 18.99
CA TRP A 661 39.90 -20.77 17.62
C TRP A 661 38.62 -20.95 16.80
N GLU A 662 38.37 -20.05 15.85
CA GLU A 662 37.22 -20.14 14.96
C GLU A 662 37.55 -20.91 13.69
N ARG A 663 36.64 -21.82 13.33
CA ARG A 663 36.70 -22.64 12.13
C ARG A 663 36.96 -21.77 10.90
N GLY A 664 38.03 -22.07 10.17
CA GLY A 664 38.42 -21.36 8.96
C GLY A 664 38.96 -19.94 9.16
N SER A 665 39.02 -19.43 10.40
CA SER A 665 39.44 -18.05 10.69
C SER A 665 40.66 -17.95 11.62
N GLY A 666 40.95 -18.98 12.41
CA GLY A 666 42.04 -18.97 13.38
C GLY A 666 41.65 -18.36 14.72
N GLU A 667 42.63 -17.90 15.51
CA GLU A 667 42.34 -17.22 16.79
C GLU A 667 41.67 -15.86 16.54
N THR A 668 40.45 -15.69 17.05
CA THR A 668 39.71 -14.43 16.94
C THR A 668 39.73 -13.66 18.26
N TRP A 669 39.56 -12.34 18.18
CA TRP A 669 39.58 -11.48 19.36
C TRP A 669 38.29 -11.53 20.17
N ALA A 670 37.19 -11.91 19.52
CA ALA A 670 35.87 -11.94 20.11
C ALA A 670 34.96 -12.93 19.37
N CYS A 671 34.45 -13.93 20.09
CA CYS A 671 33.40 -14.83 19.59
C CYS A 671 32.16 -14.76 20.47
N GLY A 672 31.09 -14.19 19.93
CA GLY A 672 29.86 -13.99 20.67
C GLY A 672 29.08 -15.27 20.97
N THR A 673 28.98 -16.18 19.99
CA THR A 673 28.28 -17.45 20.15
C THR A 673 29.11 -18.46 20.93
N GLY A 674 30.44 -18.47 20.75
CA GLY A 674 31.37 -19.30 21.52
C GLY A 674 31.38 -18.94 23.00
N ALA A 675 31.41 -17.65 23.35
CA ALA A 675 31.30 -17.23 24.75
C ALA A 675 29.93 -17.63 25.36
N SER A 676 28.83 -17.47 24.60
CA SER A 676 27.50 -17.96 25.01
C SER A 676 27.47 -19.47 25.25
N ALA A 677 28.10 -20.24 24.37
CA ALA A 677 28.22 -21.69 24.52
C ALA A 677 29.06 -22.06 25.76
N ALA A 678 30.17 -21.36 26.00
CA ALA A 678 31.02 -21.54 27.17
C ALA A 678 30.30 -21.25 28.50
N LEU A 679 29.43 -20.23 28.55
CA LEU A 679 28.58 -20.00 29.72
C LEU A 679 27.69 -21.22 29.98
N VAL A 680 26.99 -21.70 28.95
CA VAL A 680 26.07 -22.85 29.08
C VAL A 680 26.84 -24.10 29.51
N ALA A 681 28.02 -24.37 28.94
CA ALA A 681 28.88 -25.48 29.33
C ALA A 681 29.31 -25.39 30.80
N GLY A 682 29.70 -24.20 31.26
CA GLY A 682 30.13 -23.99 32.64
C GLY A 682 28.99 -24.14 33.65
N VAL A 683 27.79 -23.67 33.30
CA VAL A 683 26.57 -23.85 34.11
C VAL A 683 26.17 -25.32 34.18
N LEU A 684 26.17 -26.03 33.04
CA LEU A 684 25.87 -27.47 32.99
C LEU A 684 26.81 -28.29 33.88
N LYS A 685 28.07 -27.89 33.96
CA LYS A 685 29.09 -28.55 34.79
C LYS A 685 29.11 -28.08 36.25
N GLY A 686 28.28 -27.11 36.63
CA GLY A 686 28.29 -26.49 37.96
C GLY A 686 29.56 -25.69 38.27
N LEU A 687 30.36 -25.37 37.25
CA LEU A 687 31.60 -24.61 37.33
C LEU A 687 31.34 -23.11 37.38
N LEU A 688 30.28 -22.65 36.72
CA LEU A 688 29.90 -21.25 36.63
C LEU A 688 28.49 -21.01 37.17
N GLU A 689 28.26 -19.80 37.68
CA GLU A 689 26.92 -19.28 37.94
C GLU A 689 26.21 -18.91 36.62
N ASN A 690 24.93 -18.54 36.71
CA ASN A 690 24.11 -18.25 35.55
C ASN A 690 24.31 -16.84 34.98
N LYS A 691 25.17 -16.02 35.58
CA LYS A 691 25.58 -14.68 35.11
C LYS A 691 27.07 -14.48 35.38
N VAL A 692 27.84 -14.30 34.31
CA VAL A 692 29.30 -14.40 34.33
C VAL A 692 29.92 -13.34 33.43
N LEU A 693 30.99 -12.72 33.92
CA LEU A 693 31.85 -11.82 33.16
C LEU A 693 32.90 -12.63 32.40
N PHE A 694 32.97 -12.44 31.09
CA PHE A 694 33.95 -13.06 30.21
C PHE A 694 34.97 -12.00 29.77
N HIS A 695 36.24 -12.25 30.05
CA HIS A 695 37.36 -11.47 29.54
C HIS A 695 37.85 -12.10 28.24
N LEU A 696 37.51 -11.47 27.12
CA LEU A 696 38.01 -11.84 25.80
C LEU A 696 39.14 -10.89 25.40
N LYS A 697 39.97 -11.31 24.44
CA LYS A 697 41.07 -10.50 23.91
C LYS A 697 40.61 -9.12 23.39
N GLY A 698 39.40 -9.04 22.83
CA GLY A 698 38.81 -7.80 22.32
C GLY A 698 38.05 -6.96 23.35
N GLY A 699 37.84 -7.46 24.56
CA GLY A 699 37.10 -6.77 25.62
C GLY A 699 36.07 -7.65 26.34
N ASP A 700 35.37 -7.05 27.29
CA ASP A 700 34.53 -7.80 28.22
C ASP A 700 33.10 -8.02 27.69
N LEU A 701 32.54 -9.20 27.98
CA LEU A 701 31.13 -9.53 27.79
C LEU A 701 30.51 -10.01 29.09
N LEU A 702 29.32 -9.51 29.40
CA LEU A 702 28.50 -10.04 30.46
C LEU A 702 27.48 -11.00 29.84
N LEU A 703 27.59 -12.27 30.18
CA LEU A 703 26.70 -13.32 29.69
C LEU A 703 25.81 -13.81 30.81
N GLU A 704 24.55 -14.07 30.48
CA GLU A 704 23.61 -14.66 31.42
C GLU A 704 22.67 -15.65 30.75
N THR A 705 22.23 -16.66 31.50
CA THR A 705 21.25 -17.65 31.06
C THR A 705 20.27 -17.95 32.18
N ASN A 706 19.09 -18.45 31.83
CA ASN A 706 18.10 -18.90 32.80
C ASN A 706 18.39 -20.34 33.26
N LYS A 707 17.76 -20.76 34.37
CA LYS A 707 17.97 -22.10 34.95
C LYS A 707 17.66 -23.24 33.99
N ASP A 708 16.68 -23.04 33.11
CA ASP A 708 16.21 -24.06 32.17
C ASP A 708 16.98 -24.04 30.83
N LEU A 709 17.99 -23.17 30.69
CA LEU A 709 18.81 -23.03 29.48
C LEU A 709 17.96 -22.83 28.22
N THR A 710 16.88 -22.05 28.33
CA THR A 710 16.01 -21.71 27.19
C THR A 710 16.41 -20.41 26.50
N GLU A 711 17.20 -19.58 27.17
CA GLU A 711 17.71 -18.32 26.63
C GLU A 711 19.10 -18.01 27.15
N VAL A 712 19.93 -17.48 26.25
CA VAL A 712 21.22 -16.88 26.59
C VAL A 712 21.19 -15.42 26.17
N TRP A 713 21.53 -14.55 27.10
CA TRP A 713 21.64 -13.12 26.87
C TRP A 713 23.10 -12.70 26.88
N LYS A 714 23.40 -11.76 26.00
CA LYS A 714 24.73 -11.16 25.91
C LYS A 714 24.63 -9.66 26.01
N THR A 715 25.30 -9.11 27.01
CA THR A 715 25.48 -7.67 27.18
C THR A 715 26.93 -7.32 26.90
N GLY A 716 27.15 -6.29 26.10
CA GLY A 716 28.49 -5.79 25.82
C GLY A 716 28.46 -4.40 25.20
N PRO A 717 29.63 -3.77 25.07
CA PRO A 717 29.73 -2.45 24.48
C PRO A 717 29.44 -2.47 22.98
N TRP A 718 29.15 -1.27 22.48
CA TRP A 718 29.22 -0.91 21.07
C TRP A 718 29.88 0.47 20.98
N GLU A 719 30.72 0.67 19.96
CA GLU A 719 31.48 1.90 19.81
C GLU A 719 31.49 2.36 18.35
N LEU A 720 31.29 3.67 18.14
CA LEU A 720 31.44 4.33 16.86
C LEU A 720 32.93 4.65 16.63
N VAL A 721 33.53 4.03 15.61
CA VAL A 721 34.91 4.31 15.19
C VAL A 721 34.95 5.60 14.36
N GLY A 722 33.99 5.77 13.45
CA GLY A 722 33.88 6.96 12.62
C GLY A 722 32.82 6.87 11.54
N GLU A 723 32.48 8.02 10.96
CA GLU A 723 31.63 8.13 9.78
C GLU A 723 32.49 8.68 8.64
N GLY A 724 32.23 8.24 7.41
CA GLY A 724 33.06 8.63 6.28
C GLY A 724 32.41 8.37 4.93
N ILE A 725 33.22 8.49 3.90
CA ILE A 725 32.80 8.38 2.51
C ILE A 725 33.80 7.47 1.77
N PHE A 726 33.31 6.44 1.08
CA PHE A 726 34.10 5.50 0.30
C PHE A 726 33.88 5.67 -1.21
N ASN A 727 34.95 5.80 -1.99
CA ASN A 727 34.87 6.00 -3.43
C ASN A 727 35.10 4.67 -4.19
N LEU A 728 34.10 4.19 -4.95
CA LEU A 728 34.18 2.90 -5.65
C LEU A 728 35.11 2.91 -6.88
N ASN A 729 35.67 4.06 -7.29
CA ASN A 729 36.59 4.15 -8.43
C ASN A 729 38.07 3.95 -8.07
N ASN A 730 38.42 3.88 -6.79
CA ASN A 730 39.79 3.62 -6.34
C ASN A 730 40.04 2.13 -6.07
#